data_AF-A0A485K589-F1
#
_entry.id   AF-A0A485K589-F1
#
_cell.length_a   1.000
_cell.length_b   1.000
_cell.length_c   1.000
_cell.angle_alpha   90.00
_cell.angle_beta   90.00
_cell.angle_gamma   90.00
#
_symmetry.space_group_name_H-M   'P 1'
#
loop_
_entity.id
_entity.type
_entity.pdbx_description
1 polymer ?
#
loop_
_entity_poly.entity_id
_entity_poly.type
_entity_poly.pdbx_seq_one_letter_code
_entity_poly.pdbx_strand_id
1 'polypeptide(L)'
;MQVVPVPPSTNKVHVAPLAQPVSTRQRLQVVLGLVYIVVSLACGAWYVMLLFPNVSNDHYLAHYNVSDFEVFLIDIVNVKLQQHAQDTATSSDSMDLLSSDAVLPKSYAGLVVQPSFESTYARRVLYSELNTLPWAIENIRNTSHAMTRSIYANYCWVDFDRRWDITHTMARSKRCHARYTDDAAKYLETLFRNIDWTAFLALNSGAWTIAIGNALLESDAGVQWLADRPHDAMRLPIPDEVAFLHSINLTRYVLQYQNAYYNGLAESITLKNTLGLRETIPVKAVSEAWGPWTTVILSWNFRNDLYILSSYNASLVRNSEYYFANNQCGLTYGLDISAMYGFLNASGEYETQTNIFYTLVGPFGSVDTTYVPLPRSFASFYALFMTMLFDFVWSTPTALTSFQTIANVEFNPLPPNFVGPNLMYYGGNILCLYNPSTSFPQAQYNFDDTCSATAPFQITATNKAILFALFATGASNIDAICTFQTNSDATACQTLTQSHSFLTLLTDNVPLSTLSELLPSVMRELPAAEFVQYAQNATTNDWLLLRQPLLISNPIWAFYGWVSLFDWVEGKREVIQLEGDIDAIILMSDVTLPLHLVDNSNRSDSHGLQGNELLFYAVAYTSVVASLVGVTIVCYSMRANLNVAWRHLIMFNRVACSVWIGRPLLLLRGLTAMLLLSTAQTMLVMDHSLSKFEFQPRSVVETMVLASESTWLSYVASDILLVVTGGPVARHAAPVASTLAWLTTLLLSWQSPVRLAAAVCRQCSVVDMEFTLICQSGVVQTGSWHRMVVLVSLQTGSVVVCSAVAGFILGRRRRLVTIHAPMLLHGAAAAFFDSSTIDHIGILLDDASCVMTGLLPVPWQPTIAFDVKLWIVVQNDSHFIHIKAPTFVKRATTAIEPTRELTWTWRSTAAVGVGLAYVCLTATGSISYIAVSSVNFANDFNWATFNLTGHHVAMANWFNEQLVLGRTLPEFRFDEPRCSRHPGWHPGFRWNRH
;
A
#
# COMPACT_ATOMS: atom_id res chain seq x y z
N MET A 1 -55.49 -56.05 -54.45
CA MET A 1 -56.01 -54.66 -54.45
C MET A 1 -55.16 -53.86 -53.49
N GLN A 2 -54.35 -52.95 -54.03
CA GLN A 2 -53.52 -52.01 -53.28
C GLN A 2 -54.42 -51.00 -52.55
N VAL A 3 -54.26 -50.88 -51.24
CA VAL A 3 -54.78 -49.74 -50.47
C VAL A 3 -53.58 -48.84 -50.18
N VAL A 4 -53.58 -47.69 -50.84
CA VAL A 4 -52.58 -46.63 -50.72
C VAL A 4 -52.63 -46.03 -49.31
N PRO A 5 -51.49 -45.83 -48.63
CA PRO A 5 -51.47 -45.12 -47.36
C PRO A 5 -51.68 -43.61 -47.59
N VAL A 6 -52.66 -43.06 -46.90
CA VAL A 6 -52.92 -41.62 -46.82
C VAL A 6 -51.70 -40.93 -46.17
N PRO A 7 -51.14 -39.86 -46.77
CA PRO A 7 -50.01 -39.15 -46.19
C PRO A 7 -50.43 -38.42 -44.89
N PRO A 8 -49.51 -38.23 -43.93
CA PRO A 8 -49.79 -37.48 -42.73
C PRO A 8 -50.23 -36.06 -43.08
N SER A 9 -51.29 -35.59 -42.42
CA SER A 9 -51.90 -34.28 -42.59
C SER A 9 -50.83 -33.19 -42.56
N THR A 10 -50.54 -32.62 -43.74
CA THR A 10 -49.78 -31.39 -43.89
C THR A 10 -50.55 -30.30 -43.15
N ASN A 11 -49.92 -29.72 -42.13
CA ASN A 11 -50.37 -28.49 -41.51
C ASN A 11 -50.32 -27.38 -42.57
N LYS A 12 -51.39 -27.23 -43.36
CA LYS A 12 -51.54 -26.13 -44.32
C LYS A 12 -51.65 -24.82 -43.52
N VAL A 13 -50.72 -23.91 -43.76
CA VAL A 13 -50.73 -22.53 -43.25
C VAL A 13 -51.36 -21.66 -44.34
N HIS A 14 -52.31 -20.80 -43.95
CA HIS A 14 -52.94 -19.84 -44.86
C HIS A 14 -52.14 -18.54 -44.94
N VAL A 15 -51.94 -18.06 -46.15
CA VAL A 15 -51.28 -16.80 -46.51
C VAL A 15 -52.33 -15.70 -46.62
N ALA A 16 -52.12 -14.56 -45.95
CA ALA A 16 -52.85 -13.33 -46.23
C ALA A 16 -51.87 -12.27 -46.77
N PRO A 17 -52.11 -11.64 -47.92
CA PRO A 17 -51.32 -10.53 -48.41
C PRO A 17 -51.86 -9.23 -47.82
N LEU A 18 -51.05 -8.49 -47.08
CA LEU A 18 -51.30 -7.07 -46.78
C LEU A 18 -49.96 -6.35 -46.63
N ALA A 19 -49.25 -6.19 -47.75
CA ALA A 19 -48.29 -5.10 -47.89
C ALA A 19 -49.09 -3.78 -48.00
N GLN A 20 -49.54 -3.24 -46.87
CA GLN A 20 -49.98 -1.84 -46.86
C GLN A 20 -48.75 -0.95 -47.07
N PRO A 21 -48.84 0.12 -47.87
CA PRO A 21 -47.77 1.10 -47.98
C PRO A 21 -47.49 1.69 -46.60
N VAL A 22 -46.30 1.44 -46.08
CA VAL A 22 -45.85 1.92 -44.77
C VAL A 22 -45.94 3.45 -44.74
N SER A 23 -46.69 4.00 -43.79
CA SER A 23 -46.86 5.46 -43.66
C SER A 23 -45.52 6.15 -43.38
N THR A 24 -45.37 7.41 -43.80
CA THR A 24 -44.17 8.23 -43.54
C THR A 24 -43.81 8.27 -42.05
N ARG A 25 -44.83 8.27 -41.17
CA ARG A 25 -44.66 8.22 -39.71
C ARG A 25 -44.05 6.89 -39.22
N GLN A 26 -44.48 5.76 -39.78
CA GLN A 26 -43.92 4.45 -39.45
C GLN A 26 -42.48 4.31 -39.94
N ARG A 27 -42.16 4.83 -41.14
CA ARG A 27 -40.77 4.90 -41.63
C ARG A 27 -39.89 5.72 -40.70
N LEU A 28 -40.36 6.88 -40.24
CA LEU A 28 -39.64 7.71 -39.26
C LEU A 28 -39.41 6.96 -37.92
N GLN A 29 -40.41 6.24 -37.43
CA GLN A 29 -40.28 5.42 -36.21
C GLN A 29 -39.26 4.28 -36.36
N VAL A 30 -39.22 3.62 -37.52
CA VAL A 30 -38.21 2.60 -37.84
C VAL A 30 -36.82 3.21 -37.90
N VAL A 31 -36.66 4.38 -38.54
CA VAL A 31 -35.40 5.12 -38.56
C VAL A 31 -34.95 5.47 -37.15
N LEU A 32 -35.83 5.96 -36.28
CA LEU A 32 -35.50 6.21 -34.87
C LEU A 32 -35.07 4.95 -34.12
N GLY A 33 -35.71 3.80 -34.39
CA GLY A 33 -35.31 2.50 -33.83
C GLY A 33 -33.93 2.04 -34.31
N LEU A 34 -33.61 2.26 -35.58
CA LEU A 34 -32.27 1.97 -36.14
C LEU A 34 -31.21 2.92 -35.59
N VAL A 35 -31.51 4.20 -35.44
CA VAL A 35 -30.64 5.18 -34.78
C VAL A 35 -30.37 4.77 -33.34
N TYR A 36 -31.38 4.31 -32.60
CA TYR A 36 -31.20 3.77 -31.25
C TYR A 36 -30.22 2.59 -31.22
N ILE A 37 -30.33 1.63 -32.15
CA ILE A 37 -29.39 0.50 -32.23
C ILE A 37 -27.97 0.99 -32.50
N VAL A 38 -27.79 1.89 -33.47
CA VAL A 38 -26.46 2.43 -33.81
C VAL A 38 -25.84 3.17 -32.62
N VAL A 39 -26.61 4.03 -31.96
CA VAL A 39 -26.15 4.77 -30.76
C VAL A 39 -25.84 3.81 -29.62
N SER A 40 -26.70 2.82 -29.36
CA SER A 40 -26.46 1.83 -28.32
C SER A 40 -25.21 0.99 -28.57
N LEU A 41 -24.94 0.61 -29.82
CA LEU A 41 -23.74 -0.12 -30.19
C LEU A 41 -22.48 0.76 -30.10
N ALA A 42 -22.57 2.02 -30.50
CA ALA A 42 -21.50 2.99 -30.35
C ALA A 42 -21.15 3.22 -28.87
N CYS A 43 -22.15 3.38 -27.99
CA CYS A 43 -21.94 3.42 -26.54
C CYS A 43 -21.30 2.14 -26.02
N GLY A 44 -21.72 0.97 -26.51
CA GLY A 44 -21.15 -0.32 -26.12
C GLY A 44 -19.70 -0.54 -26.58
N ALA A 45 -19.31 0.03 -27.71
CA ALA A 45 -17.93 0.06 -28.19
C ALA A 45 -17.07 1.06 -27.40
N TRP A 46 -17.61 2.26 -27.14
CA TRP A 46 -16.94 3.26 -26.29
C TRP A 46 -16.74 2.73 -24.86
N TYR A 47 -17.71 2.01 -24.29
CA TYR A 47 -17.54 1.38 -22.99
C TYR A 47 -16.30 0.47 -22.91
N VAL A 48 -16.03 -0.31 -23.96
CA VAL A 48 -14.82 -1.17 -24.01
C VAL A 48 -13.55 -0.33 -23.96
N MET A 49 -13.54 0.83 -24.63
CA MET A 49 -12.41 1.79 -24.56
C MET A 49 -12.27 2.41 -23.16
N LEU A 50 -13.37 2.68 -22.46
CA LEU A 50 -13.36 3.16 -21.07
C LEU A 50 -12.92 2.09 -20.06
N LEU A 51 -13.21 0.82 -20.37
CA LEU A 51 -12.85 -0.32 -19.53
C LEU A 51 -11.34 -0.59 -19.56
N PHE A 52 -10.74 -0.55 -20.75
CA PHE A 52 -9.35 -0.98 -21.00
C PHE A 52 -8.32 -0.42 -20.01
N PRO A 53 -8.25 0.91 -19.73
CA PRO A 53 -7.22 1.45 -18.83
C PRO A 53 -7.34 0.96 -17.38
N ASN A 54 -8.56 0.58 -16.94
CA ASN A 54 -8.79 0.14 -15.58
C ASN A 54 -8.50 -1.35 -15.41
N VAL A 55 -8.62 -2.17 -16.45
CA VAL A 55 -8.40 -3.63 -16.36
C VAL A 55 -6.99 -4.05 -16.79
N SER A 56 -6.12 -3.08 -17.08
CA SER A 56 -4.71 -3.33 -17.39
C SER A 56 -3.86 -3.71 -16.17
N ASN A 57 -4.42 -3.60 -14.95
CA ASN A 57 -3.81 -4.00 -13.68
C ASN A 57 -4.86 -4.62 -12.74
N ASP A 58 -4.41 -5.35 -11.73
CA ASP A 58 -5.29 -6.04 -10.76
C ASP A 58 -5.84 -5.12 -9.65
N HIS A 59 -5.37 -3.88 -9.59
CA HIS A 59 -5.90 -2.85 -8.69
C HIS A 59 -7.14 -2.14 -9.23
N TYR A 60 -7.50 -2.43 -10.48
CA TYR A 60 -8.60 -1.81 -11.22
C TYR A 60 -8.52 -0.29 -11.34
N LEU A 61 -7.30 0.26 -11.32
CA LEU A 61 -7.06 1.70 -11.31
C LEU A 61 -6.53 2.14 -12.67
N ALA A 62 -7.17 3.12 -13.29
CA ALA A 62 -6.72 3.64 -14.57
C ALA A 62 -5.28 4.15 -14.51
N HIS A 63 -4.47 3.79 -15.51
CA HIS A 63 -3.08 4.27 -15.65
C HIS A 63 -2.14 3.92 -14.49
N TYR A 64 -2.47 2.92 -13.66
CA TYR A 64 -1.54 2.39 -12.68
C TYR A 64 -0.38 1.70 -13.39
N ASN A 65 0.83 2.18 -13.15
CA ASN A 65 2.07 1.61 -13.66
C ASN A 65 3.09 1.52 -12.51
N VAL A 66 3.86 0.45 -12.50
CA VAL A 66 4.88 0.18 -11.47
C VAL A 66 6.00 1.21 -11.53
N SER A 67 6.40 1.68 -12.73
CA SER A 67 7.54 2.61 -12.87
C SER A 67 7.28 4.03 -12.34
N ASP A 68 6.04 4.53 -12.46
CA ASP A 68 5.75 5.94 -12.22
C ASP A 68 4.72 6.10 -11.10
N PHE A 69 3.53 5.49 -11.25
CA PHE A 69 2.42 5.64 -10.32
C PHE A 69 2.72 4.99 -8.96
N GLU A 70 3.21 3.75 -8.97
CA GLU A 70 3.57 3.04 -7.74
C GLU A 70 4.74 3.71 -7.03
N VAL A 71 5.77 4.14 -7.78
CA VAL A 71 6.94 4.83 -7.20
C VAL A 71 6.53 6.17 -6.57
N PHE A 72 5.68 6.94 -7.24
CA PHE A 72 5.13 8.17 -6.65
C PHE A 72 4.29 7.87 -5.41
N LEU A 73 3.45 6.83 -5.45
CA LEU A 73 2.66 6.39 -4.30
C LEU A 73 3.54 6.02 -3.11
N ILE A 74 4.63 5.28 -3.35
CA ILE A 74 5.58 4.89 -2.30
C ILE A 74 6.28 6.13 -1.72
N ASP A 75 6.77 7.04 -2.56
CA ASP A 75 7.46 8.25 -2.10
C ASP A 75 6.53 9.16 -1.27
N ILE A 76 5.28 9.38 -1.71
CA ILE A 76 4.35 10.23 -0.97
C ILE A 76 3.96 9.59 0.37
N VAL A 77 3.76 8.27 0.39
CA VAL A 77 3.53 7.53 1.63
C VAL A 77 4.74 7.64 2.55
N ASN A 78 5.96 7.54 2.03
CA ASN A 78 7.18 7.68 2.82
C ASN A 78 7.30 9.08 3.45
N VAL A 79 7.00 10.14 2.70
CA VAL A 79 6.97 11.52 3.22
C VAL A 79 5.93 11.67 4.32
N LYS A 80 4.70 11.17 4.11
CA LYS A 80 3.65 11.27 5.11
C LYS A 80 3.93 10.41 6.34
N LEU A 81 4.51 9.23 6.19
CA LEU A 81 4.95 8.37 7.31
C LEU A 81 6.11 8.99 8.11
N GLN A 82 6.96 9.80 7.47
CA GLN A 82 7.99 10.59 8.14
C GLN A 82 7.36 11.71 8.99
N GLN A 83 6.27 12.32 8.53
CA GLN A 83 5.61 13.42 9.25
C GLN A 83 4.67 12.95 10.38
N HIS A 84 3.97 11.83 10.18
CA HIS A 84 2.90 11.35 11.06
C HIS A 84 3.44 10.50 12.23
N ALA A 85 4.36 11.08 13.00
CA ALA A 85 5.23 10.38 13.94
C ALA A 85 4.63 10.03 15.32
N GLN A 86 3.38 10.40 15.63
CA GLN A 86 3.01 10.48 17.05
C GLN A 86 1.55 10.25 17.44
N ASP A 87 0.68 9.84 16.53
CA ASP A 87 -0.68 9.48 16.89
C ASP A 87 -0.74 7.99 17.28
N THR A 88 -0.93 7.79 18.58
CA THR A 88 -1.22 6.51 19.23
C THR A 88 -2.16 5.65 18.40
N ALA A 89 -1.90 4.34 18.38
CA ALA A 89 -2.53 3.26 17.61
C ALA A 89 -4.08 3.10 17.71
N THR A 90 -4.81 4.12 18.17
CA THR A 90 -6.25 4.08 18.44
C THR A 90 -7.10 4.93 17.48
N SER A 91 -6.52 5.84 16.68
CA SER A 91 -7.27 6.54 15.62
C SER A 91 -6.79 6.11 14.24
N SER A 92 -7.70 5.56 13.44
CA SER A 92 -7.50 5.39 12.01
C SER A 92 -7.54 6.76 11.35
N ASP A 93 -6.46 7.53 11.45
CA ASP A 93 -6.41 8.84 10.84
C ASP A 93 -6.37 8.68 9.32
N SER A 94 -7.35 9.30 8.67
CA SER A 94 -7.45 9.31 7.22
C SER A 94 -6.34 10.18 6.67
N MET A 95 -5.43 9.57 5.92
CA MET A 95 -4.39 10.26 5.18
C MET A 95 -4.93 10.68 3.82
N ASP A 96 -4.98 11.99 3.60
CA ASP A 96 -5.38 12.53 2.30
C ASP A 96 -4.17 12.59 1.36
N LEU A 97 -4.09 11.64 0.42
CA LEU A 97 -3.05 11.61 -0.62
C LEU A 97 -3.31 12.62 -1.75
N LEU A 98 -4.44 13.32 -1.72
CA LEU A 98 -4.83 14.36 -2.69
C LEU A 98 -4.71 15.77 -2.10
N SER A 99 -4.13 15.88 -0.91
CA SER A 99 -3.87 17.14 -0.22
C SER A 99 -2.84 18.00 -0.96
N SER A 100 -2.86 19.32 -0.73
CA SER A 100 -1.97 20.25 -1.42
C SER A 100 -0.51 20.18 -0.97
N ASP A 101 -0.25 19.64 0.22
CA ASP A 101 1.11 19.31 0.68
C ASP A 101 1.61 17.95 0.14
N ALA A 102 0.77 17.19 -0.58
CA ALA A 102 1.15 15.95 -1.26
C ALA A 102 1.76 16.18 -2.65
N VAL A 103 2.67 17.15 -2.75
CA VAL A 103 3.39 17.52 -3.97
C VAL A 103 4.87 17.22 -3.79
N LEU A 104 5.44 16.44 -4.72
CA LEU A 104 6.86 16.09 -4.69
C LEU A 104 7.61 16.80 -5.82
N PRO A 105 8.72 17.50 -5.52
CA PRO A 105 9.59 18.11 -6.53
C PRO A 105 10.54 17.07 -7.15
N LYS A 106 9.96 16.00 -7.67
CA LYS A 106 10.64 14.90 -8.37
C LYS A 106 9.84 14.57 -9.61
N SER A 107 10.54 14.35 -10.73
CA SER A 107 9.91 13.89 -11.96
C SER A 107 9.83 12.37 -11.96
N TYR A 108 8.64 11.85 -12.27
CA TYR A 108 8.37 10.41 -12.36
C TYR A 108 8.20 9.96 -13.81
N ALA A 109 8.57 10.79 -14.79
CA ALA A 109 8.41 10.50 -16.21
C ALA A 109 9.56 9.64 -16.81
N GLY A 110 10.50 9.20 -15.98
CA GLY A 110 11.67 8.42 -16.41
C GLY A 110 11.41 6.91 -16.44
N LEU A 111 12.14 6.18 -17.27
CA LEU A 111 12.02 4.71 -17.37
C LEU A 111 12.50 3.97 -16.12
N VAL A 112 13.34 4.60 -15.29
CA VAL A 112 13.93 4.03 -14.07
C VAL A 112 13.86 5.08 -12.96
N VAL A 113 12.68 5.23 -12.36
CA VAL A 113 12.50 6.06 -11.16
C VAL A 113 12.44 5.12 -9.98
N GLN A 114 13.29 5.34 -8.97
CA GLN A 114 13.32 4.51 -7.78
C GLN A 114 12.68 5.23 -6.60
N PRO A 115 11.92 4.53 -5.74
CA PRO A 115 11.45 5.11 -4.50
C PRO A 115 12.62 5.36 -3.57
N SER A 116 12.53 6.43 -2.78
CA SER A 116 13.56 6.83 -1.83
C SER A 116 12.97 7.11 -0.44
N PHE A 117 13.78 6.89 0.59
CA PHE A 117 13.44 7.21 1.97
C PHE A 117 14.71 7.56 2.76
N GLU A 118 14.56 8.31 3.84
CA GLU A 118 15.70 8.75 4.64
C GLU A 118 16.29 7.61 5.49
N SER A 119 17.62 7.53 5.58
CA SER A 119 18.32 6.47 6.32
C SER A 119 18.10 6.54 7.83
N THR A 120 17.77 7.72 8.36
CA THR A 120 17.45 7.93 9.79
C THR A 120 16.11 7.31 10.21
N TYR A 121 15.25 6.96 9.24
CA TYR A 121 13.87 6.57 9.49
C TYR A 121 13.74 5.39 10.47
N ALA A 122 14.54 4.34 10.28
CA ALA A 122 14.51 3.15 11.14
C ALA A 122 14.85 3.50 12.59
N ARG A 123 15.88 4.33 12.80
CA ARG A 123 16.29 4.81 14.13
C ARG A 123 15.21 5.65 14.78
N ARG A 124 14.63 6.58 14.02
CA ARG A 124 13.52 7.41 14.51
C ARG A 124 12.37 6.54 15.01
N VAL A 125 11.92 5.56 14.21
CA VAL A 125 10.82 4.66 14.61
C VAL A 125 11.20 3.89 15.88
N LEU A 126 12.38 3.27 15.91
CA LEU A 126 12.84 2.49 17.07
C LEU A 126 12.93 3.32 18.36
N TYR A 127 13.59 4.46 18.33
CA TYR A 127 13.88 5.23 19.55
C TYR A 127 12.77 6.20 19.98
N SER A 128 11.88 6.62 19.06
CA SER A 128 10.82 7.60 19.38
C SER A 128 9.42 7.00 19.49
N GLU A 129 9.06 6.00 18.68
CA GLU A 129 7.70 5.43 18.63
C GLU A 129 7.61 4.11 19.39
N LEU A 130 8.68 3.33 19.42
CA LEU A 130 8.73 1.98 19.98
C LEU A 130 9.34 1.92 21.39
N ASN A 131 9.10 2.95 22.22
CA ASN A 131 9.62 3.06 23.59
C ASN A 131 8.59 2.74 24.71
N THR A 132 7.49 2.09 24.35
CA THR A 132 6.40 1.74 25.28
C THR A 132 6.63 0.38 25.96
N LEU A 133 6.12 0.22 27.18
CA LEU A 133 6.27 -1.03 27.93
C LEU A 133 5.66 -2.27 27.24
N PRO A 134 4.42 -2.26 26.71
CA PRO A 134 3.86 -3.44 26.05
C PRO A 134 4.75 -3.95 24.92
N TRP A 135 5.23 -3.02 24.10
CA TRP A 135 6.12 -3.32 23.00
C TRP A 135 7.48 -3.83 23.51
N ALA A 136 8.09 -3.18 24.50
CA ALA A 136 9.41 -3.58 24.99
C ALA A 136 9.39 -4.99 25.58
N ILE A 137 8.37 -5.32 26.38
CA ILE A 137 8.24 -6.63 27.02
C ILE A 137 8.02 -7.74 26.00
N GLU A 138 7.21 -7.49 24.96
CA GLU A 138 7.02 -8.43 23.86
C GLU A 138 8.34 -8.70 23.12
N ASN A 139 9.10 -7.67 22.80
CA ASN A 139 10.32 -7.81 22.01
C ASN A 139 11.51 -8.36 22.81
N ILE A 140 11.61 -8.07 24.12
CA ILE A 140 12.60 -8.73 25.00
C ILE A 140 12.37 -10.24 25.00
N ARG A 141 11.11 -10.70 25.11
CA ARG A 141 10.76 -12.12 25.09
C ARG A 141 11.02 -12.78 23.73
N ASN A 142 10.96 -12.01 22.65
CA ASN A 142 11.24 -12.48 21.29
C ASN A 142 12.73 -12.40 20.91
N THR A 143 13.59 -11.93 21.82
CA THR A 143 15.04 -11.81 21.57
C THR A 143 15.75 -13.13 21.79
N SER A 144 16.64 -13.49 20.87
CA SER A 144 17.45 -14.69 20.98
C SER A 144 18.32 -14.69 22.25
N HIS A 145 18.46 -15.86 22.88
CA HIS A 145 19.16 -15.99 24.17
C HIS A 145 20.59 -15.42 24.15
N ALA A 146 21.30 -15.52 23.03
CA ALA A 146 22.65 -15.00 22.87
C ALA A 146 22.71 -13.45 22.86
N MET A 147 21.63 -12.79 22.43
CA MET A 147 21.55 -11.34 22.29
C MET A 147 21.01 -10.62 23.53
N THR A 148 20.40 -11.32 24.47
CA THR A 148 19.82 -10.75 25.71
C THR A 148 20.81 -9.88 26.52
N ARG A 149 22.09 -10.27 26.61
CA ARG A 149 23.14 -9.48 27.28
C ARG A 149 23.63 -8.26 26.49
N SER A 150 23.24 -8.17 25.22
CA SER A 150 23.72 -7.17 24.26
C SER A 150 22.71 -6.04 24.02
N ILE A 151 21.57 -6.00 24.72
CA ILE A 151 20.58 -4.92 24.60
C ILE A 151 21.18 -3.61 25.12
N TYR A 152 21.13 -2.54 24.31
CA TYR A 152 21.67 -1.23 24.69
C TYR A 152 20.69 -0.46 25.58
N ALA A 153 20.64 -0.83 26.87
CA ALA A 153 19.82 -0.12 27.86
C ALA A 153 20.64 0.72 28.86
N ASN A 154 21.96 0.50 28.91
CA ASN A 154 22.91 1.10 29.88
C ASN A 154 22.33 1.13 31.30
N TYR A 155 22.34 -0.05 31.93
CA TYR A 155 21.66 -0.30 33.19
C TYR A 155 22.20 0.57 34.34
N CYS A 156 21.33 0.87 35.30
CA CYS A 156 21.68 1.59 36.53
C CYS A 156 21.62 0.64 37.75
N TRP A 157 20.64 -0.27 37.78
CA TRP A 157 20.40 -1.14 38.93
C TRP A 157 20.14 -2.59 38.53
N VAL A 158 20.43 -3.49 39.45
CA VAL A 158 20.09 -4.92 39.30
C VAL A 158 18.59 -5.16 39.54
N ASP A 159 18.02 -4.53 40.57
CA ASP A 159 16.68 -4.80 41.10
C ASP A 159 15.77 -3.57 41.15
N PHE A 160 14.45 -3.78 41.21
CA PHE A 160 13.48 -2.68 41.28
C PHE A 160 13.58 -1.83 42.55
N ASP A 161 14.05 -2.40 43.66
CA ASP A 161 14.28 -1.65 44.91
C ASP A 161 15.56 -0.82 44.87
N ARG A 162 16.36 -0.91 43.80
CA ARG A 162 17.59 -0.14 43.58
C ARG A 162 18.64 -0.40 44.66
N ARG A 163 18.71 -1.61 45.17
CA ARG A 163 19.65 -2.02 46.25
C ARG A 163 21.06 -2.17 45.71
N TRP A 164 21.20 -2.59 44.46
CA TRP A 164 22.49 -2.84 43.81
C TRP A 164 22.69 -1.90 42.63
N ASP A 165 23.44 -0.82 42.87
CA ASP A 165 23.93 0.12 41.86
C ASP A 165 25.09 -0.49 41.07
N ILE A 166 25.00 -0.44 39.74
CA ILE A 166 25.98 -0.99 38.79
C ILE A 166 26.54 0.08 37.83
N THR A 167 26.37 1.36 38.12
CA THR A 167 26.90 2.43 37.26
C THR A 167 28.44 2.54 37.35
N HIS A 168 29.07 2.92 36.24
CA HIS A 168 30.52 3.14 36.19
C HIS A 168 30.99 4.29 37.08
N THR A 169 30.21 5.37 37.21
CA THR A 169 30.58 6.54 38.03
C THR A 169 29.50 6.90 39.04
N MET A 170 29.93 7.58 40.11
CA MET A 170 29.03 8.12 41.14
C MET A 170 28.15 9.26 40.62
N ALA A 171 28.65 10.07 39.69
CA ALA A 171 27.87 11.13 39.06
C ALA A 171 26.73 10.55 38.22
N ARG A 172 27.00 9.50 37.43
CA ARG A 172 25.95 8.74 36.73
C ARG A 172 24.95 8.09 37.67
N SER A 173 25.40 7.52 38.80
CA SER A 173 24.49 6.96 39.81
C SER A 173 23.48 8.01 40.30
N LYS A 174 23.96 9.21 40.67
CA LYS A 174 23.09 10.33 41.06
C LYS A 174 22.12 10.74 39.95
N ARG A 175 22.59 10.75 38.69
CA ARG A 175 21.76 11.04 37.53
C ARG A 175 20.67 9.99 37.33
N CYS A 176 20.99 8.70 37.44
CA CYS A 176 20.00 7.61 37.40
C CYS A 176 18.91 7.82 38.45
N HIS A 177 19.27 8.08 39.70
CA HIS A 177 18.31 8.33 40.77
C HIS A 177 17.45 9.58 40.55
N ALA A 178 17.98 10.61 39.90
CA ALA A 178 17.26 11.84 39.65
C ALA A 178 16.29 11.77 38.45
N ARG A 179 16.59 10.93 37.43
CA ARG A 179 15.90 11.01 36.13
C ARG A 179 15.37 9.71 35.56
N TYR A 180 15.85 8.55 36.00
CA TYR A 180 15.57 7.27 35.32
C TYR A 180 14.84 6.24 36.19
N THR A 181 14.29 6.65 37.33
CA THR A 181 13.57 5.74 38.22
C THR A 181 12.23 5.25 37.67
N ASP A 182 11.71 5.91 36.64
CA ASP A 182 10.48 5.58 35.93
C ASP A 182 10.73 4.76 34.63
N ASP A 183 11.99 4.54 34.27
CA ASP A 183 12.41 3.88 33.04
C ASP A 183 12.80 2.43 33.29
N ALA A 184 11.95 1.51 32.83
CA ALA A 184 12.14 0.08 33.03
C ALA A 184 13.39 -0.46 32.33
N ALA A 185 13.94 0.25 31.33
CA ALA A 185 15.17 -0.15 30.64
C ALA A 185 16.41 -0.08 31.57
N LYS A 186 16.38 0.74 32.63
CA LYS A 186 17.54 0.91 33.54
C LYS A 186 17.68 -0.18 34.60
N TYR A 187 16.80 -1.17 34.59
CA TYR A 187 16.73 -2.24 35.56
C TYR A 187 17.02 -3.60 34.89
N LEU A 188 18.07 -4.29 35.32
CA LEU A 188 18.33 -5.65 34.86
C LEU A 188 17.19 -6.61 35.25
N GLU A 189 16.48 -6.33 36.35
CA GLU A 189 15.32 -7.10 36.76
C GLU A 189 14.21 -7.13 35.70
N THR A 190 13.98 -6.03 34.98
CA THR A 190 13.05 -6.01 33.84
C THR A 190 13.47 -7.02 32.78
N LEU A 191 14.75 -7.04 32.42
CA LEU A 191 15.31 -8.01 31.47
C LEU A 191 15.10 -9.44 31.97
N PHE A 192 15.53 -9.74 33.20
CA PHE A 192 15.53 -11.11 33.73
C PHE A 192 14.14 -11.69 34.01
N ARG A 193 13.15 -10.84 34.29
CA ARG A 193 11.75 -11.26 34.37
C ARG A 193 11.15 -11.61 33.01
N ASN A 194 11.79 -11.22 31.90
CA ASN A 194 11.25 -11.33 30.55
C ASN A 194 12.10 -12.15 29.59
N ILE A 195 13.08 -12.91 30.11
CA ILE A 195 13.88 -13.87 29.33
C ILE A 195 13.91 -15.23 30.01
N ASP A 196 14.35 -16.26 29.29
CA ASP A 196 14.71 -17.54 29.90
C ASP A 196 15.98 -17.38 30.74
N TRP A 197 15.78 -17.30 32.06
CA TRP A 197 16.84 -17.18 33.05
C TRP A 197 17.86 -18.33 32.98
N THR A 198 17.40 -19.56 32.75
CA THR A 198 18.28 -20.73 32.71
C THR A 198 19.17 -20.73 31.47
N ALA A 199 18.60 -20.37 30.31
CA ALA A 199 19.36 -20.21 29.08
C ALA A 199 20.36 -19.04 29.17
N PHE A 200 19.96 -17.93 29.78
CA PHE A 200 20.84 -16.79 30.04
C PHE A 200 22.05 -17.20 30.90
N LEU A 201 21.82 -17.88 32.02
CA LEU A 201 22.89 -18.35 32.89
C LEU A 201 23.78 -19.39 32.20
N ALA A 202 23.22 -20.31 31.41
CA ALA A 202 24.03 -21.29 30.69
C ALA A 202 25.05 -20.63 29.74
N LEU A 203 24.68 -19.51 29.10
CA LEU A 203 25.54 -18.76 28.19
C LEU A 203 26.49 -17.78 28.89
N ASN A 204 26.18 -17.38 30.13
CA ASN A 204 26.89 -16.29 30.82
C ASN A 204 27.45 -16.65 32.19
N SER A 205 27.32 -17.89 32.64
CA SER A 205 27.63 -18.31 34.02
C SER A 205 29.01 -17.90 34.51
N GLY A 206 30.04 -17.98 33.66
CA GLY A 206 31.39 -17.54 34.03
C GLY A 206 31.45 -16.04 34.33
N ALA A 207 31.04 -15.21 33.36
CA ALA A 207 31.19 -13.76 33.47
C ALA A 207 30.15 -13.11 34.40
N TRP A 208 28.89 -13.54 34.33
CA TRP A 208 27.80 -13.06 35.18
C TRP A 208 28.05 -13.30 36.67
N THR A 209 28.50 -14.51 37.01
CA THR A 209 28.74 -14.87 38.42
C THR A 209 29.83 -14.00 39.04
N ILE A 210 30.90 -13.72 38.30
CA ILE A 210 32.00 -12.89 38.79
C ILE A 210 31.57 -11.42 38.87
N ALA A 211 31.02 -10.87 37.80
CA ALA A 211 30.72 -9.44 37.72
C ALA A 211 29.56 -9.01 38.65
N ILE A 212 28.54 -9.85 38.85
CA ILE A 212 27.34 -9.50 39.61
C ILE A 212 26.95 -10.59 40.61
N GLY A 213 26.89 -11.86 40.21
CA GLY A 213 26.31 -12.93 41.03
C GLY A 213 26.93 -13.07 42.43
N ASN A 214 28.26 -13.06 42.53
CA ASN A 214 28.99 -13.16 43.81
C ASN A 214 28.69 -11.98 44.73
N ALA A 215 28.58 -10.77 44.19
CA ALA A 215 28.22 -9.58 44.96
C ALA A 215 26.82 -9.67 45.56
N LEU A 216 25.87 -10.28 44.84
CA LEU A 216 24.52 -10.49 45.38
C LEU A 216 24.53 -11.49 46.54
N LEU A 217 25.41 -12.49 46.52
CA LEU A 217 25.57 -13.49 47.59
C LEU A 217 26.13 -12.91 48.89
N GLU A 218 26.69 -11.69 48.87
CA GLU A 218 27.18 -11.00 50.08
C GLU A 218 26.04 -10.54 51.02
N SER A 219 24.78 -10.59 50.57
CA SER A 219 23.61 -10.15 51.36
C SER A 219 22.47 -11.16 51.33
N ASP A 220 21.74 -11.30 52.44
CA ASP A 220 20.56 -12.17 52.53
C ASP A 220 19.50 -11.81 51.48
N ALA A 221 19.33 -10.52 51.22
CA ALA A 221 18.45 -10.00 50.18
C ALA A 221 18.83 -10.47 48.77
N GLY A 222 20.12 -10.53 48.45
CA GLY A 222 20.61 -10.93 47.13
C GLY A 222 20.57 -12.45 46.94
N VAL A 223 20.82 -13.22 48.00
CA VAL A 223 20.56 -14.67 48.01
C VAL A 223 19.10 -14.97 47.68
N GLN A 224 18.16 -14.25 48.32
CA GLN A 224 16.73 -14.40 48.03
C GLN A 224 16.40 -13.98 46.59
N TRP A 225 16.90 -12.83 46.13
CA TRP A 225 16.64 -12.34 44.77
C TRP A 225 17.10 -13.36 43.70
N LEU A 226 18.29 -13.95 43.88
CA LEU A 226 18.82 -15.00 43.01
C LEU A 226 17.96 -16.29 43.04
N ALA A 227 17.45 -16.67 44.22
CA ALA A 227 16.56 -17.82 44.37
C ALA A 227 15.18 -17.59 43.71
N ASP A 228 14.70 -16.35 43.64
CA ASP A 228 13.40 -16.01 43.05
C ASP A 228 13.45 -15.99 41.51
N ARG A 229 14.60 -15.68 40.89
CA ARG A 229 14.70 -15.49 39.42
C ARG A 229 14.23 -16.68 38.58
N PRO A 230 14.58 -17.95 38.88
CA PRO A 230 14.08 -19.09 38.13
C PRO A 230 12.55 -19.24 38.16
N HIS A 231 11.89 -18.70 39.20
CA HIS A 231 10.44 -18.79 39.38
C HIS A 231 9.69 -17.58 38.80
N ASP A 232 10.30 -16.40 38.83
CA ASP A 232 9.70 -15.16 38.33
C ASP A 232 9.92 -14.92 36.83
N ALA A 233 10.96 -15.52 36.24
CA ALA A 233 11.26 -15.40 34.81
C ALA A 233 10.10 -15.88 33.93
N MET A 234 9.59 -14.98 33.08
CA MET A 234 8.45 -15.18 32.18
C MET A 234 7.18 -15.73 32.86
N ARG A 235 7.04 -15.53 34.18
CA ARG A 235 5.92 -16.04 34.98
C ARG A 235 4.58 -15.42 34.57
N LEU A 236 4.58 -14.12 34.29
CA LEU A 236 3.38 -13.36 33.92
C LEU A 236 3.23 -13.28 32.39
N PRO A 237 2.00 -13.32 31.84
CA PRO A 237 1.77 -12.93 30.45
C PRO A 237 2.09 -11.44 30.25
N ILE A 238 2.35 -11.02 29.01
CA ILE A 238 2.80 -9.65 28.68
C ILE A 238 1.89 -8.57 29.29
N PRO A 239 0.55 -8.62 29.17
CA PRO A 239 -0.32 -7.58 29.72
C PRO A 239 -0.22 -7.45 31.25
N ASP A 240 -0.07 -8.57 31.96
CA ASP A 240 0.02 -8.60 33.42
C ASP A 240 1.39 -8.12 33.90
N GLU A 241 2.46 -8.43 33.16
CA GLU A 241 3.80 -7.90 33.45
C GLU A 241 3.83 -6.37 33.26
N VAL A 242 3.21 -5.86 32.19
CA VAL A 242 3.08 -4.40 31.99
C VAL A 242 2.27 -3.76 33.12
N ALA A 243 1.15 -4.36 33.53
CA ALA A 243 0.36 -3.87 34.64
C ALA A 243 1.15 -3.86 35.96
N PHE A 244 1.98 -4.89 36.18
CA PHE A 244 2.89 -4.95 37.32
C PHE A 244 3.94 -3.83 37.27
N LEU A 245 4.62 -3.63 36.14
CA LEU A 245 5.61 -2.54 35.99
C LEU A 245 4.97 -1.16 36.23
N HIS A 246 3.76 -0.93 35.72
CA HIS A 246 3.01 0.29 36.02
C HIS A 246 2.65 0.44 37.50
N SER A 247 2.34 -0.66 38.19
CA SER A 247 2.02 -0.62 39.63
C SER A 247 3.19 -0.17 40.50
N ILE A 248 4.43 -0.31 40.00
CA ILE A 248 5.66 0.16 40.65
C ILE A 248 6.21 1.47 40.03
N ASN A 249 5.36 2.22 39.33
CA ASN A 249 5.67 3.51 38.68
C ASN A 249 6.73 3.46 37.57
N LEU A 250 6.94 2.28 36.95
CA LEU A 250 7.70 2.21 35.70
C LEU A 250 6.72 2.47 34.55
N THR A 251 7.02 3.45 33.70
CA THR A 251 6.09 3.95 32.68
C THR A 251 6.63 3.92 31.26
N ARG A 252 7.96 3.85 31.10
CA ARG A 252 8.62 3.88 29.79
C ARG A 252 9.75 2.86 29.72
N TYR A 253 10.21 2.58 28.50
CA TYR A 253 11.39 1.75 28.24
C TYR A 253 12.25 2.44 27.18
N VAL A 254 13.26 3.20 27.61
CA VAL A 254 14.10 4.00 26.70
C VAL A 254 15.44 3.32 26.47
N LEU A 255 15.67 2.88 25.23
CA LEU A 255 16.95 2.35 24.78
C LEU A 255 18.00 3.46 24.65
N GLN A 256 19.26 3.09 24.84
CA GLN A 256 20.42 3.93 24.57
C GLN A 256 20.69 3.95 23.07
N TYR A 257 20.79 5.15 22.51
CA TYR A 257 21.14 5.35 21.11
C TYR A 257 22.59 4.90 20.83
N GLN A 258 22.78 4.19 19.71
CA GLN A 258 24.08 3.61 19.33
C GLN A 258 24.19 3.41 17.80
N ASN A 259 25.41 3.27 17.29
CA ASN A 259 25.73 3.02 15.87
C ASN A 259 26.67 1.81 15.62
N ALA A 260 26.64 0.83 16.50
CA ALA A 260 27.29 -0.47 16.35
C ALA A 260 26.75 -1.27 15.16
N TYR A 261 25.48 -1.07 14.80
CA TYR A 261 24.84 -1.72 13.66
C TYR A 261 23.77 -0.81 13.06
N TYR A 262 23.52 -1.00 11.76
CA TYR A 262 22.39 -0.44 11.05
C TYR A 262 21.13 -1.22 11.39
N ASN A 263 20.09 -0.52 11.85
CA ASN A 263 18.80 -1.16 12.11
C ASN A 263 18.17 -1.62 10.79
N GLY A 264 17.93 -2.93 10.67
CA GLY A 264 17.15 -3.49 9.57
C GLY A 264 15.72 -2.97 9.61
N LEU A 265 15.11 -2.77 8.45
CA LEU A 265 13.74 -2.28 8.31
C LEU A 265 13.07 -2.94 7.11
N ALA A 266 11.94 -3.60 7.33
CA ALA A 266 11.03 -4.05 6.29
C ALA A 266 9.66 -3.41 6.56
N GLU A 267 9.32 -2.36 5.82
CA GLU A 267 8.05 -1.66 5.97
C GLU A 267 7.19 -1.81 4.72
N SER A 268 5.91 -2.11 4.90
CA SER A 268 4.97 -2.34 3.79
C SER A 268 3.62 -1.66 4.01
N ILE A 269 2.91 -1.41 2.92
CA ILE A 269 1.51 -0.98 2.90
C ILE A 269 0.65 -1.99 2.18
N THR A 270 -0.66 -1.97 2.44
CA THR A 270 -1.61 -2.82 1.74
C THR A 270 -2.44 -1.99 0.75
N LEU A 271 -2.33 -2.28 -0.54
CA LEU A 271 -3.30 -1.82 -1.53
C LEU A 271 -4.56 -2.68 -1.44
N LYS A 272 -5.71 -2.05 -1.26
CA LYS A 272 -7.01 -2.71 -1.25
C LYS A 272 -7.82 -2.26 -2.46
N ASN A 273 -8.11 -3.20 -3.35
CA ASN A 273 -8.88 -2.92 -4.55
C ASN A 273 -10.40 -2.88 -4.29
N THR A 274 -11.17 -2.54 -5.32
CA THR A 274 -12.64 -2.44 -5.28
C THR A 274 -13.34 -3.73 -4.84
N LEU A 275 -12.77 -4.90 -5.15
CA LEU A 275 -13.31 -6.21 -4.76
C LEU A 275 -12.92 -6.61 -3.32
N GLY A 276 -12.11 -5.80 -2.64
CA GLY A 276 -11.62 -6.07 -1.31
C GLY A 276 -10.40 -6.99 -1.26
N LEU A 277 -9.81 -7.34 -2.41
CA LEU A 277 -8.53 -8.03 -2.46
C LEU A 277 -7.44 -7.11 -1.93
N ARG A 278 -6.48 -7.72 -1.23
CA ARG A 278 -5.39 -7.03 -0.54
C ARG A 278 -4.07 -7.49 -1.14
N GLU A 279 -3.28 -6.54 -1.61
CA GLU A 279 -1.91 -6.77 -2.06
C GLU A 279 -0.95 -5.97 -1.20
N THR A 280 0.17 -6.58 -0.79
CA THR A 280 1.17 -5.93 0.05
C THR A 280 2.29 -5.38 -0.82
N ILE A 281 2.54 -4.08 -0.70
CA ILE A 281 3.62 -3.37 -1.40
C ILE A 281 4.69 -2.97 -0.38
N PRO A 282 5.97 -3.34 -0.60
CA PRO A 282 7.07 -2.85 0.21
C PRO A 282 7.30 -1.36 -0.06
N VAL A 283 7.39 -0.55 1.00
CA VAL A 283 7.66 0.90 0.88
C VAL A 283 9.08 1.27 1.31
N LYS A 284 9.68 0.49 2.22
CA LYS A 284 11.08 0.64 2.66
C LYS A 284 11.67 -0.74 2.96
N ALA A 285 12.91 -0.95 2.55
CA ALA A 285 13.66 -2.18 2.85
C ALA A 285 15.14 -1.86 3.07
N VAL A 286 15.66 -2.21 4.24
CA VAL A 286 17.07 -2.12 4.63
C VAL A 286 17.43 -3.37 5.42
N SER A 287 18.56 -3.98 5.08
CA SER A 287 19.08 -5.12 5.84
C SER A 287 19.90 -4.64 7.04
N GLU A 288 19.86 -5.42 8.12
CA GLU A 288 20.79 -5.26 9.23
C GLU A 288 22.24 -5.45 8.75
N ALA A 289 23.14 -4.60 9.24
CA ALA A 289 24.57 -4.69 8.98
C ALA A 289 25.38 -4.10 10.15
N TRP A 290 26.65 -4.48 10.28
CA TRP A 290 27.55 -3.84 11.26
C TRP A 290 27.84 -2.40 10.86
N GLY A 291 27.77 -1.51 11.85
CA GLY A 291 28.06 -0.08 11.74
C GLY A 291 29.48 0.25 12.20
N PRO A 292 29.85 1.55 12.17
CA PRO A 292 31.18 2.00 12.56
C PRO A 292 31.45 1.91 14.07
N TRP A 293 30.39 1.83 14.89
CA TRP A 293 30.45 1.72 16.35
C TRP A 293 31.22 2.85 17.07
N THR A 294 31.26 4.07 16.53
CA THR A 294 31.90 5.22 17.19
C THR A 294 31.26 5.59 18.52
N THR A 295 30.00 5.25 18.74
CA THR A 295 29.27 5.41 20.03
C THR A 295 29.81 4.53 21.16
N VAL A 296 30.70 3.57 20.89
CA VAL A 296 31.33 2.71 21.91
C VAL A 296 31.97 3.51 23.04
N ILE A 297 32.53 4.70 22.74
CA ILE A 297 33.19 5.59 23.71
C ILE A 297 32.22 6.14 24.76
N LEU A 298 30.92 6.20 24.44
CA LEU A 298 29.87 6.70 25.33
C LEU A 298 29.45 5.61 26.32
N SER A 299 29.20 4.41 25.79
CA SER A 299 28.94 3.18 26.52
C SER A 299 29.22 1.99 25.62
N TRP A 300 30.07 1.07 26.06
CA TRP A 300 30.44 -0.11 25.26
C TRP A 300 29.51 -1.30 25.43
N ASN A 301 28.30 -1.13 25.98
CA ASN A 301 27.31 -2.19 26.23
C ASN A 301 27.63 -3.12 27.43
N PHE A 302 26.56 -3.61 28.08
CA PHE A 302 26.60 -4.47 29.27
C PHE A 302 27.38 -5.78 29.07
N ARG A 303 27.36 -6.34 27.86
CA ARG A 303 28.16 -7.53 27.52
C ARG A 303 29.65 -7.33 27.79
N ASN A 304 30.18 -6.14 27.47
CA ASN A 304 31.59 -5.84 27.65
C ASN A 304 31.92 -5.64 29.13
N ASP A 305 31.02 -5.07 29.93
CA ASP A 305 31.17 -4.99 31.39
C ASP A 305 31.35 -6.38 32.00
N LEU A 306 30.48 -7.32 31.64
CA LEU A 306 30.58 -8.70 32.11
C LEU A 306 31.91 -9.34 31.72
N TYR A 307 32.32 -9.23 30.46
CA TYR A 307 33.53 -9.87 29.95
C TYR A 307 34.81 -9.28 30.56
N ILE A 308 34.93 -7.96 30.58
CA ILE A 308 36.11 -7.26 31.09
C ILE A 308 36.27 -7.51 32.58
N LEU A 309 35.22 -7.27 33.38
CA LEU A 309 35.31 -7.43 34.83
C LEU A 309 35.54 -8.89 35.24
N SER A 310 35.03 -9.85 34.48
CA SER A 310 35.34 -11.27 34.71
C SER A 310 36.83 -11.59 34.55
N SER A 311 37.52 -10.91 33.63
CA SER A 311 38.96 -11.10 33.38
C SER A 311 39.83 -10.55 34.52
N TYR A 312 39.33 -9.54 35.24
CA TYR A 312 39.99 -8.95 36.41
C TYR A 312 39.49 -9.52 37.75
N ASN A 313 38.56 -10.48 37.72
CA ASN A 313 37.87 -11.02 38.89
C ASN A 313 37.25 -9.91 39.78
N ALA A 314 36.57 -8.95 39.13
CA ALA A 314 36.01 -7.75 39.73
C ALA A 314 34.49 -7.71 39.60
N SER A 315 33.81 -7.01 40.52
CA SER A 315 32.38 -6.79 40.49
C SER A 315 32.01 -5.40 39.99
N LEU A 316 30.87 -5.32 39.29
CA LEU A 316 30.24 -4.07 38.89
C LEU A 316 29.39 -3.45 40.02
N VAL A 317 28.97 -4.27 40.99
CA VAL A 317 28.06 -3.86 42.07
C VAL A 317 28.81 -2.97 43.06
N ARG A 318 28.38 -1.72 43.19
CA ARG A 318 29.07 -0.68 43.98
C ARG A 318 29.31 -1.04 45.45
N ASN A 319 28.39 -1.79 46.06
CA ASN A 319 28.44 -2.15 47.48
C ASN A 319 29.21 -3.45 47.77
N SER A 320 29.77 -4.11 46.75
CA SER A 320 30.54 -5.34 46.92
C SER A 320 31.96 -5.06 47.42
N GLU A 321 32.52 -6.00 48.20
CA GLU A 321 33.95 -5.97 48.55
C GLU A 321 34.85 -5.94 47.30
N TYR A 322 34.44 -6.64 46.24
CA TYR A 322 35.17 -6.78 44.96
C TYR A 322 34.79 -5.72 43.93
N TYR A 323 34.12 -4.64 44.32
CA TYR A 323 33.77 -3.56 43.40
C TYR A 323 35.00 -3.06 42.63
N PHE A 324 34.91 -2.92 41.30
CA PHE A 324 36.06 -2.66 40.44
C PHE A 324 36.85 -1.40 40.80
N ALA A 325 36.16 -0.36 41.31
CA ALA A 325 36.78 0.90 41.73
C ALA A 325 37.13 0.94 43.23
N ASN A 326 37.01 -0.20 43.94
CA ASN A 326 37.44 -0.29 45.33
C ASN A 326 38.98 -0.46 45.39
N ASN A 327 39.62 0.40 46.19
CA ASN A 327 41.08 0.40 46.35
C ASN A 327 41.55 -0.49 47.51
N GLN A 328 40.63 -1.09 48.28
CA GLN A 328 40.95 -1.73 49.56
C GLN A 328 41.18 -3.24 49.48
N CYS A 329 40.66 -3.95 48.47
CA CYS A 329 40.80 -5.41 48.34
C CYS A 329 41.02 -5.85 46.88
N GLY A 330 42.19 -6.41 46.54
CA GLY A 330 42.37 -7.23 45.32
C GLY A 330 43.21 -6.65 44.15
N LEU A 331 43.33 -7.47 43.09
CA LEU A 331 44.15 -7.32 41.87
C LEU A 331 43.83 -6.06 41.01
N THR A 332 42.76 -5.34 41.34
CA THR A 332 42.20 -4.25 40.54
C THR A 332 42.81 -2.88 40.82
N TYR A 333 43.40 -2.65 42.00
CA TYR A 333 44.03 -1.37 42.39
C TYR A 333 43.21 -0.11 42.06
N GLY A 334 41.87 -0.19 42.12
CA GLY A 334 41.01 0.91 41.68
C GLY A 334 41.00 1.06 40.16
N LEU A 335 40.36 0.12 39.46
CA LEU A 335 40.26 0.18 38.00
C LEU A 335 39.44 1.41 37.58
N ASP A 336 40.01 2.20 36.67
CA ASP A 336 39.26 3.21 35.94
C ASP A 336 38.73 2.60 34.64
N ILE A 337 37.41 2.45 34.53
CA ILE A 337 36.76 1.95 33.31
C ILE A 337 37.08 2.84 32.11
N SER A 338 37.20 4.16 32.30
CA SER A 338 37.54 5.06 31.20
C SER A 338 38.97 4.85 30.69
N ALA A 339 39.89 4.40 31.55
CA ALA A 339 41.27 4.08 31.15
C ALA A 339 41.33 2.83 30.25
N MET A 340 40.40 1.89 30.44
CA MET A 340 40.34 0.64 29.68
C MET A 340 39.96 0.81 28.20
N TYR A 341 39.43 1.98 27.82
CA TYR A 341 39.21 2.33 26.42
C TYR A 341 40.51 2.55 25.63
N GLY A 342 41.66 2.67 26.33
CA GLY A 342 42.97 2.75 25.68
C GLY A 342 43.31 4.13 25.09
N PHE A 343 42.65 5.20 25.56
CA PHE A 343 42.90 6.57 25.10
C PHE A 343 43.99 7.30 25.88
N LEU A 344 44.52 6.70 26.95
CA LEU A 344 45.63 7.26 27.72
C LEU A 344 46.94 7.15 26.95
N ASN A 345 47.76 8.20 27.04
CA ASN A 345 49.13 8.18 26.53
C ASN A 345 50.05 7.26 27.38
N ALA A 346 51.32 7.14 26.99
CA ALA A 346 52.32 6.33 27.71
C ALA A 346 52.56 6.79 29.17
N SER A 347 52.23 8.04 29.49
CA SER A 347 52.30 8.63 30.83
C SER A 347 51.02 8.44 31.66
N GLY A 348 49.96 7.84 31.10
CA GLY A 348 48.70 7.63 31.79
C GLY A 348 47.80 8.87 31.86
N GLU A 349 47.94 9.80 30.91
CA GLU A 349 47.13 11.03 30.82
C GLU A 349 46.34 11.06 29.51
N TYR A 350 45.15 11.68 29.54
CA TYR A 350 44.41 12.02 28.32
C TYR A 350 45.01 13.27 27.69
N GLU A 351 45.11 13.29 26.36
CA GLU A 351 45.64 14.43 25.60
C GLU A 351 44.65 14.92 24.54
N THR A 352 44.85 16.14 24.05
CA THR A 352 44.13 16.70 22.88
C THR A 352 42.60 16.56 22.98
N GLN A 353 41.92 16.07 21.93
CA GLN A 353 40.47 15.86 21.91
C GLN A 353 39.99 14.87 22.99
N THR A 354 40.78 13.83 23.30
CA THR A 354 40.40 12.85 24.35
C THR A 354 40.31 13.52 25.71
N ASN A 355 41.23 14.43 26.02
CA ASN A 355 41.20 15.22 27.25
C ASN A 355 40.01 16.17 27.28
N ILE A 356 39.72 16.85 26.17
CA ILE A 356 38.58 17.77 26.08
C ILE A 356 37.26 17.04 26.27
N PHE A 357 37.08 15.87 25.65
CA PHE A 357 35.89 15.05 25.86
C PHE A 357 35.76 14.66 27.34
N TYR A 358 36.84 14.10 27.92
CA TYR A 358 36.85 13.61 29.30
C TYR A 358 36.54 14.72 30.31
N THR A 359 37.11 15.91 30.11
CA THR A 359 37.01 17.05 31.06
C THR A 359 35.81 17.95 30.87
N LEU A 360 35.22 18.02 29.68
CA LEU A 360 34.06 18.88 29.40
C LEU A 360 32.73 18.12 29.29
N VAL A 361 32.76 16.84 28.88
CA VAL A 361 31.55 16.01 28.77
C VAL A 361 31.49 15.04 29.94
N GLY A 362 32.51 14.21 30.09
CA GLY A 362 32.66 13.30 31.21
C GLY A 362 33.43 12.02 30.85
N PRO A 363 33.58 11.11 31.84
CA PRO A 363 34.36 9.88 31.67
C PRO A 363 33.78 8.95 30.59
N PHE A 364 34.68 8.36 29.78
CA PHE A 364 34.33 7.37 28.75
C PHE A 364 33.60 6.17 29.37
N GLY A 365 32.58 5.67 28.66
CA GLY A 365 31.73 4.58 29.14
C GLY A 365 30.64 4.98 30.14
N SER A 366 30.55 6.26 30.52
CA SER A 366 29.57 6.77 31.51
C SER A 366 28.63 7.85 30.95
N VAL A 367 28.55 7.96 29.62
CA VAL A 367 27.74 8.97 28.93
C VAL A 367 26.45 8.33 28.42
N ASP A 368 25.31 8.84 28.88
CA ASP A 368 24.00 8.38 28.42
C ASP A 368 23.66 9.04 27.07
N THR A 369 23.14 8.25 26.13
CA THR A 369 22.84 8.69 24.76
C THR A 369 21.38 8.45 24.45
N THR A 370 20.65 9.50 24.08
CA THR A 370 19.20 9.39 23.77
C THR A 370 18.85 10.10 22.47
N TYR A 371 17.90 9.52 21.73
CA TYR A 371 17.33 10.15 20.53
C TYR A 371 16.30 11.20 20.96
N VAL A 372 16.38 12.41 20.42
CA VAL A 372 15.42 13.48 20.71
C VAL A 372 14.27 13.40 19.69
N PRO A 373 13.03 13.13 20.12
CA PRO A 373 11.89 13.06 19.21
C PRO A 373 11.50 14.46 18.70
N LEU A 374 10.93 14.50 17.50
CA LEU A 374 10.42 15.73 16.90
C LEU A 374 9.20 16.25 17.69
N PRO A 375 9.16 17.54 18.11
CA PRO A 375 7.98 18.12 18.75
C PRO A 375 6.77 18.20 17.80
N ARG A 376 5.58 17.86 18.30
CA ARG A 376 4.31 17.88 17.53
C ARG A 376 3.97 19.26 16.97
N SER A 377 4.19 20.29 17.77
CA SER A 377 3.94 21.69 17.37
C SER A 377 4.79 22.07 16.17
N PHE A 378 6.04 21.63 16.14
CA PHE A 378 6.97 21.90 15.04
C PHE A 378 6.59 21.13 13.77
N ALA A 379 6.23 19.84 13.89
CA ALA A 379 5.73 19.06 12.75
C ALA A 379 4.46 19.68 12.14
N SER A 380 3.54 20.17 12.98
CA SER A 380 2.31 20.84 12.55
C SER A 380 2.58 22.18 11.86
N PHE A 381 3.54 22.97 12.39
CA PHE A 381 3.98 24.22 11.79
C PHE A 381 4.62 24.01 10.41
N TYR A 382 5.49 23.00 10.27
CA TYR A 382 6.05 22.59 8.99
C TYR A 382 4.95 22.18 8.00
N ALA A 383 4.02 21.31 8.40
CA ALA A 383 2.96 20.83 7.53
C ALA A 383 2.11 22.00 7.00
N LEU A 384 1.71 22.92 7.88
CA LEU A 384 0.94 24.10 7.51
C LEU A 384 1.69 25.02 6.53
N PHE A 385 2.99 25.24 6.74
CA PHE A 385 3.82 26.02 5.81
C PHE A 385 3.88 25.34 4.42
N MET A 386 4.09 24.02 4.39
CA MET A 386 4.15 23.26 3.15
C MET A 386 2.83 23.26 2.38
N THR A 387 1.70 23.14 3.08
CA THR A 387 0.35 23.30 2.51
C THR A 387 0.21 24.67 1.85
N MET A 388 0.49 25.76 2.59
CA MET A 388 0.36 27.13 2.07
C MET A 388 1.29 27.42 0.89
N LEU A 389 2.54 26.93 0.94
CA LEU A 389 3.50 27.07 -0.14
C LEU A 389 3.04 26.39 -1.42
N PHE A 390 2.65 25.12 -1.35
CA PHE A 390 2.27 24.36 -2.53
C PHE A 390 0.88 24.70 -3.06
N ASP A 391 -0.04 25.15 -2.21
CA ASP A 391 -1.29 25.78 -2.65
C ASP A 391 -1.02 26.98 -3.56
N PHE A 392 -0.09 27.86 -3.17
CA PHE A 392 0.28 29.01 -3.98
C PHE A 392 1.01 28.62 -5.26
N VAL A 393 2.07 27.80 -5.14
CA VAL A 393 2.88 27.34 -6.29
C VAL A 393 2.00 26.67 -7.34
N TRP A 394 1.01 25.87 -6.92
CA TRP A 394 0.12 25.19 -7.84
C TRP A 394 -0.98 26.09 -8.43
N SER A 395 -1.45 27.09 -7.66
CA SER A 395 -2.53 27.99 -8.12
C SER A 395 -2.12 28.92 -9.27
N THR A 396 -0.82 29.24 -9.37
CA THR A 396 -0.34 30.33 -10.22
C THR A 396 0.83 29.88 -11.10
N PRO A 397 0.69 29.86 -12.44
CA PRO A 397 1.76 29.40 -13.35
C PRO A 397 3.07 30.19 -13.21
N THR A 398 3.00 31.50 -12.94
CA THR A 398 4.21 32.31 -12.71
C THR A 398 4.93 31.90 -11.43
N ALA A 399 4.18 31.59 -10.36
CA ALA A 399 4.76 31.11 -9.10
C ALA A 399 5.47 29.76 -9.30
N LEU A 400 4.88 28.84 -10.07
CA LEU A 400 5.52 27.58 -10.44
C LEU A 400 6.87 27.80 -11.15
N THR A 401 6.89 28.62 -12.19
CA THR A 401 8.13 28.90 -12.94
C THR A 401 9.20 29.55 -12.06
N SER A 402 8.83 30.51 -11.21
CA SER A 402 9.78 31.14 -10.29
C SER A 402 10.32 30.16 -9.24
N PHE A 403 9.46 29.30 -8.67
CA PHE A 403 9.88 28.29 -7.70
C PHE A 403 10.87 27.29 -8.30
N GLN A 404 10.67 26.88 -9.56
CA GLN A 404 11.56 25.94 -10.26
C GLN A 404 12.94 26.52 -10.59
N THR A 405 13.06 27.84 -10.71
CA THR A 405 14.37 28.48 -10.95
C THR A 405 15.26 28.53 -9.71
N ILE A 406 14.70 28.33 -8.52
CA ILE A 406 15.46 28.31 -7.27
C ILE A 406 16.21 26.98 -7.17
N ALA A 407 17.53 27.03 -7.33
CA ALA A 407 18.40 25.86 -7.21
C ALA A 407 18.58 25.42 -5.74
N ASN A 408 18.96 24.16 -5.55
CA ASN A 408 19.50 23.70 -4.26
C ASN A 408 20.90 24.30 -4.08
N VAL A 409 21.24 24.66 -2.84
CA VAL A 409 22.49 25.36 -2.52
C VAL A 409 23.27 24.58 -1.47
N GLU A 410 24.58 24.54 -1.61
CA GLU A 410 25.50 24.07 -0.58
C GLU A 410 26.16 25.29 0.08
N PHE A 411 25.88 25.50 1.36
CA PHE A 411 26.48 26.56 2.14
C PHE A 411 27.72 26.05 2.87
N ASN A 412 28.74 26.90 2.97
CA ASN A 412 29.96 26.71 3.77
C ASN A 412 30.01 27.75 4.92
N PRO A 413 29.04 27.72 5.85
CA PRO A 413 28.94 28.74 6.88
C PRO A 413 30.07 28.61 7.91
N LEU A 414 30.56 29.75 8.38
CA LEU A 414 31.44 29.86 9.53
C LEU A 414 30.61 30.30 10.75
N PRO A 415 30.34 29.41 11.70
CA PRO A 415 29.62 29.76 12.91
C PRO A 415 30.25 30.92 13.68
N PRO A 416 29.48 31.88 14.21
CA PRO A 416 30.00 33.00 14.97
C PRO A 416 30.93 32.58 16.12
N ASN A 417 30.56 31.54 16.88
CA ASN A 417 31.35 31.05 17.99
C ASN A 417 32.57 30.23 17.55
N PHE A 418 32.70 29.93 16.26
CA PHE A 418 33.87 29.22 15.72
C PHE A 418 34.95 30.21 15.24
N VAL A 419 34.64 31.51 15.18
CA VAL A 419 35.59 32.54 14.76
C VAL A 419 36.58 32.85 15.89
N GLY A 420 37.88 32.77 15.60
CA GLY A 420 38.93 33.20 16.51
C GLY A 420 40.29 33.33 15.82
N PRO A 421 41.23 34.10 16.41
CA PRO A 421 42.56 34.29 15.84
C PRO A 421 43.37 32.97 15.94
N ASN A 422 43.97 32.56 14.83
CA ASN A 422 44.87 31.38 14.75
C ASN A 422 44.24 30.07 15.27
N LEU A 423 42.93 29.87 15.08
CA LEU A 423 42.28 28.59 15.40
C LEU A 423 42.53 27.55 14.32
N MET A 424 42.90 26.34 14.76
CA MET A 424 42.92 25.13 13.94
C MET A 424 41.81 24.19 14.40
N TYR A 425 41.09 23.56 13.48
CA TYR A 425 39.93 22.73 13.76
C TYR A 425 40.26 21.24 13.60
N TYR A 426 39.65 20.42 14.46
CA TYR A 426 40.00 19.01 14.67
C TYR A 426 38.79 18.08 14.68
N GLY A 427 37.61 18.49 14.22
CA GLY A 427 36.44 17.60 14.08
C GLY A 427 35.16 18.17 14.71
N GLY A 428 34.07 18.18 13.95
CA GLY A 428 32.72 18.48 14.47
C GLY A 428 31.96 17.25 14.95
N ASN A 429 32.38 16.05 14.55
CA ASN A 429 31.92 14.82 15.16
C ASN A 429 32.62 14.61 16.51
N ILE A 430 31.88 14.82 17.60
CA ILE A 430 32.40 14.72 18.97
C ILE A 430 32.96 13.33 19.31
N LEU A 431 32.55 12.29 18.57
CA LEU A 431 32.99 10.91 18.75
C LEU A 431 34.33 10.62 18.07
N CYS A 432 34.82 11.51 17.19
CA CYS A 432 36.09 11.36 16.50
C CYS A 432 37.22 12.06 17.26
N LEU A 433 37.93 11.29 18.08
CA LEU A 433 38.93 11.82 19.02
C LEU A 433 40.33 12.03 18.43
N TYR A 434 40.54 11.70 17.15
CA TYR A 434 41.89 11.69 16.52
C TYR A 434 41.94 12.32 15.13
N ASN A 435 40.94 13.13 14.77
CA ASN A 435 40.95 13.82 13.48
C ASN A 435 42.15 14.77 13.36
N PRO A 436 42.78 14.87 12.17
CA PRO A 436 43.89 15.79 11.92
C PRO A 436 43.44 17.26 11.92
N SER A 437 44.41 18.17 12.03
CA SER A 437 44.15 19.61 12.03
C SER A 437 43.80 20.14 10.63
N THR A 438 42.89 21.11 10.60
CA THR A 438 42.40 21.78 9.38
C THR A 438 42.23 23.28 9.62
N SER A 439 42.32 24.08 8.56
CA SER A 439 42.10 25.54 8.63
C SER A 439 40.62 25.95 8.54
N PHE A 440 39.73 25.00 8.27
CA PHE A 440 38.29 25.18 8.17
C PHE A 440 37.56 24.27 9.17
N PRO A 441 36.38 24.66 9.69
CA PRO A 441 35.59 23.77 10.54
C PRO A 441 35.25 22.46 9.81
N GLN A 442 35.40 21.32 10.48
CA GLN A 442 35.10 20.00 9.93
C GLN A 442 33.62 19.62 10.12
N ALA A 443 33.15 18.67 9.30
CA ALA A 443 31.80 18.11 9.31
C ALA A 443 31.32 17.67 10.70
N GLN A 444 30.00 17.72 10.90
CA GLN A 444 29.35 17.45 12.19
C GLN A 444 29.17 15.96 12.43
N TYR A 445 28.62 15.60 13.59
CA TYR A 445 28.29 14.20 13.92
C TYR A 445 27.45 13.55 12.81
N ASN A 446 27.86 12.38 12.33
CA ASN A 446 27.08 11.55 11.41
C ASN A 446 27.10 10.10 11.90
N PHE A 447 25.97 9.39 11.77
CA PHE A 447 25.82 7.99 12.16
C PHE A 447 26.82 7.07 11.43
N ASP A 448 27.03 7.34 10.13
CA ASP A 448 27.84 6.52 9.22
C ASP A 448 29.35 6.82 9.30
N ASP A 449 29.74 7.84 10.08
CA ASP A 449 31.12 8.30 10.14
C ASP A 449 32.01 7.30 10.89
N THR A 450 33.08 6.89 10.22
CA THR A 450 34.11 5.96 10.72
C THR A 450 35.30 6.69 11.35
N CYS A 451 35.27 8.03 11.40
CA CYS A 451 36.38 8.86 11.87
C CYS A 451 37.69 8.64 11.08
N SER A 452 37.57 8.30 9.79
CA SER A 452 38.72 7.96 8.94
C SER A 452 39.13 9.09 7.97
N ALA A 453 38.20 10.00 7.67
CA ALA A 453 38.43 11.11 6.75
C ALA A 453 37.83 12.40 7.31
N THR A 454 38.45 13.53 6.99
CA THR A 454 37.96 14.86 7.36
C THR A 454 37.26 15.52 6.18
N ALA A 455 36.00 15.89 6.36
CA ALA A 455 35.23 16.70 5.41
C ALA A 455 35.01 18.12 5.99
N PRO A 456 34.88 19.16 5.14
CA PRO A 456 34.50 20.49 5.60
C PRO A 456 33.08 20.52 6.18
N PHE A 457 32.81 21.46 7.08
CA PHE A 457 31.47 21.72 7.59
C PHE A 457 30.63 22.43 6.53
N GLN A 458 29.56 21.77 6.11
CA GLN A 458 28.68 22.24 5.05
C GLN A 458 27.22 22.07 5.46
N ILE A 459 26.35 22.95 4.95
CA ILE A 459 24.90 22.84 5.10
C ILE A 459 24.28 22.91 3.71
N THR A 460 23.79 21.77 3.24
CA THR A 460 22.99 21.73 2.01
C THR A 460 21.56 22.19 2.30
N ALA A 461 20.98 22.98 1.40
CA ALA A 461 19.64 23.52 1.54
C ALA A 461 18.85 23.35 0.26
N THR A 462 17.68 22.73 0.38
CA THR A 462 16.71 22.68 -0.73
C THR A 462 16.00 24.02 -0.88
N ASN A 463 15.42 24.28 -2.06
CA ASN A 463 14.60 25.47 -2.29
C ASN A 463 13.51 25.67 -1.20
N LYS A 464 12.83 24.60 -0.78
CA LYS A 464 11.86 24.60 0.32
C LYS A 464 12.49 25.00 1.66
N ALA A 465 13.65 24.43 1.99
CA ALA A 465 14.36 24.72 3.23
C ALA A 465 14.78 26.19 3.33
N ILE A 466 15.25 26.77 2.22
CA ILE A 466 15.63 28.18 2.13
C ILE A 466 14.42 29.07 2.38
N LEU A 467 13.29 28.82 1.70
CA LEU A 467 12.05 29.59 1.87
C LEU A 467 11.52 29.51 3.30
N PHE A 468 11.52 28.31 3.87
CA PHE A 468 11.11 28.07 5.25
C PHE A 468 11.99 28.84 6.25
N ALA A 469 13.31 28.78 6.09
CA ALA A 469 14.25 29.46 6.97
C ALA A 469 14.18 30.99 6.84
N LEU A 470 14.01 31.53 5.64
CA LEU A 470 13.78 32.97 5.42
C LEU A 470 12.48 33.44 6.08
N PHE A 471 11.41 32.66 5.97
CA PHE A 471 10.14 32.95 6.63
C PHE A 471 10.27 32.92 8.16
N ALA A 472 10.85 31.86 8.72
CA ALA A 472 10.97 31.67 10.16
C ALA A 472 11.90 32.68 10.84
N THR A 473 12.93 33.17 10.13
CA THR A 473 13.83 34.21 10.66
C THR A 473 13.30 35.63 10.50
N GLY A 474 12.43 35.87 9.52
CA GLY A 474 12.07 37.23 9.10
C GLY A 474 13.26 38.05 8.59
N ALA A 475 14.34 37.38 8.15
CA ALA A 475 15.56 38.06 7.73
C ALA A 475 15.35 38.81 6.39
N SER A 476 15.55 40.13 6.42
CA SER A 476 15.48 40.99 5.23
C SER A 476 16.84 41.31 4.61
N ASN A 477 17.93 41.14 5.36
CA ASN A 477 19.29 41.45 4.89
C ASN A 477 20.01 40.17 4.43
N ILE A 478 19.84 39.85 3.14
CA ILE A 478 20.45 38.66 2.51
C ILE A 478 21.97 38.76 2.45
N ASP A 479 22.51 39.95 2.19
CA ASP A 479 23.96 40.18 2.17
C ASP A 479 24.61 39.81 3.50
N ALA A 480 23.94 40.10 4.62
CA ALA A 480 24.42 39.74 5.94
C ALA A 480 24.47 38.21 6.15
N ILE A 481 23.50 37.45 5.65
CA ILE A 481 23.54 35.97 5.67
C ILE A 481 24.77 35.48 4.90
N CYS A 482 25.00 36.06 3.72
CA CYS A 482 26.14 35.75 2.88
C CYS A 482 27.50 36.05 3.52
N THR A 483 27.61 37.04 4.41
CA THR A 483 28.89 37.33 5.10
C THR A 483 29.38 36.20 5.99
N PHE A 484 28.50 35.27 6.41
CA PHE A 484 28.88 34.12 7.21
C PHE A 484 29.49 32.98 6.38
N GLN A 485 29.55 33.08 5.05
CA GLN A 485 30.19 32.06 4.22
C GLN A 485 31.72 32.22 4.24
N THR A 486 32.44 31.11 4.42
CA THR A 486 33.93 31.09 4.39
C THR A 486 34.49 31.42 3.01
N ASN A 487 33.81 30.96 1.96
CA ASN A 487 34.07 31.31 0.57
C ASN A 487 32.87 32.10 0.06
N SER A 488 33.11 33.28 -0.52
CA SER A 488 32.07 34.08 -1.15
C SER A 488 31.60 33.41 -2.45
N ASP A 489 30.82 32.34 -2.33
CA ASP A 489 30.16 31.73 -3.47
C ASP A 489 29.02 32.65 -3.92
N ALA A 490 29.29 33.43 -4.98
CA ALA A 490 28.33 34.36 -5.55
C ALA A 490 27.03 33.67 -5.96
N THR A 491 27.07 32.36 -6.30
CA THR A 491 25.90 31.61 -6.75
C THR A 491 24.92 31.28 -5.61
N ALA A 492 25.45 30.92 -4.44
CA ALA A 492 24.66 30.68 -3.22
C ALA A 492 23.89 31.96 -2.81
N CYS A 493 24.56 33.10 -2.83
CA CYS A 493 23.99 34.40 -2.48
C CYS A 493 22.96 34.91 -3.50
N GLN A 494 23.20 34.67 -4.79
CA GLN A 494 22.23 34.97 -5.83
C GLN A 494 20.95 34.14 -5.65
N THR A 495 21.09 32.86 -5.31
CA THR A 495 19.94 31.97 -5.06
C THR A 495 19.15 32.37 -3.82
N LEU A 496 19.82 32.82 -2.74
CA LEU A 496 19.14 33.41 -1.58
C LEU A 496 18.34 34.65 -1.94
N THR A 497 18.89 35.52 -2.79
CA THR A 497 18.21 36.74 -3.26
C THR A 497 16.96 36.40 -4.08
N GLN A 498 17.05 35.39 -4.96
CA GLN A 498 15.91 34.87 -5.73
C GLN A 498 14.85 34.21 -4.82
N SER A 499 15.29 33.50 -3.79
CA SER A 499 14.38 32.88 -2.81
C SER A 499 13.65 33.94 -1.98
N HIS A 500 14.34 35.02 -1.61
CA HIS A 500 13.73 36.14 -0.90
C HIS A 500 12.67 36.85 -1.74
N SER A 501 12.93 37.11 -3.02
CA SER A 501 11.93 37.71 -3.91
C SER A 501 10.72 36.79 -4.10
N PHE A 502 10.92 35.48 -4.20
CA PHE A 502 9.81 34.53 -4.21
C PHE A 502 9.02 34.54 -2.90
N LEU A 503 9.68 34.63 -1.74
CA LEU A 503 9.01 34.72 -0.44
C LEU A 503 8.18 36.00 -0.31
N THR A 504 8.66 37.13 -0.85
CA THR A 504 7.84 38.36 -0.92
C THR A 504 6.59 38.16 -1.76
N LEU A 505 6.71 37.50 -2.91
CA LEU A 505 5.56 37.15 -3.75
C LEU A 505 4.56 36.23 -3.01
N LEU A 506 5.05 35.25 -2.25
CA LEU A 506 4.20 34.36 -1.44
C LEU A 506 3.46 35.12 -0.34
N THR A 507 4.16 35.95 0.43
CA THR A 507 3.60 36.74 1.55
C THR A 507 2.59 37.79 1.09
N ASP A 508 2.73 38.33 -0.12
CA ASP A 508 1.78 39.28 -0.70
C ASP A 508 0.46 38.63 -1.13
N ASN A 509 0.47 37.34 -1.50
CA ASN A 509 -0.68 36.63 -2.06
C ASN A 509 -1.33 35.64 -1.08
N VAL A 510 -0.63 35.21 -0.03
CA VAL A 510 -1.11 34.21 0.94
C VAL A 510 -1.04 34.78 2.36
N PRO A 511 -2.13 34.71 3.15
CA PRO A 511 -2.14 35.20 4.51
C PRO A 511 -1.36 34.25 5.45
N LEU A 512 -0.08 34.54 5.68
CA LEU A 512 0.77 33.73 6.58
C LEU A 512 0.66 34.10 8.07
N SER A 513 -0.31 34.95 8.45
CA SER A 513 -0.50 35.42 9.84
C SER A 513 -0.60 34.30 10.88
N THR A 514 -1.33 33.21 10.56
CA THR A 514 -1.47 32.04 11.42
C THR A 514 -0.12 31.38 11.73
N LEU A 515 0.78 31.30 10.75
CA LEU A 515 2.11 30.74 10.94
C LEU A 515 2.96 31.67 11.83
N SER A 516 2.88 32.98 11.61
CA SER A 516 3.58 33.97 12.42
C SER A 516 3.16 33.91 13.90
N GLU A 517 1.88 33.64 14.18
CA GLU A 517 1.35 33.48 15.54
C GLU A 517 1.84 32.18 16.23
N LEU A 518 2.05 31.10 15.47
CA LEU A 518 2.50 29.80 16.00
C LEU A 518 4.01 29.75 16.27
N LEU A 519 4.80 30.56 15.57
CA LEU A 519 6.26 30.51 15.64
C LEU A 519 6.83 30.67 17.08
N PRO A 520 6.36 31.61 17.92
CA PRO A 520 6.89 31.76 19.29
C PRO A 520 6.58 30.58 20.22
N SER A 521 5.49 29.84 19.99
CA SER A 521 5.23 28.58 20.73
C SER A 521 6.18 27.48 20.27
N VAL A 522 6.37 27.33 18.96
CA VAL A 522 7.28 26.33 18.38
C VAL A 522 8.71 26.54 18.90
N MET A 523 9.20 27.78 18.87
CA MET A 523 10.54 28.11 19.37
C MET A 523 10.77 27.77 20.84
N ARG A 524 9.71 27.76 21.67
CA ARG A 524 9.81 27.39 23.10
C ARG A 524 9.88 25.89 23.33
N GLU A 525 9.34 25.09 22.42
CA GLU A 525 9.32 23.63 22.51
C GLU A 525 10.52 22.96 21.82
N LEU A 526 11.23 23.69 20.96
CA LEU A 526 12.43 23.18 20.31
C LEU A 526 13.55 22.91 21.32
N PRO A 527 14.30 21.81 21.16
CA PRO A 527 15.46 21.55 22.00
C PRO A 527 16.57 22.59 21.73
N ALA A 528 17.42 22.82 22.72
CA ALA A 528 18.61 23.67 22.61
C ALA A 528 19.73 22.96 21.84
N ALA A 529 19.44 22.52 20.61
CA ALA A 529 20.39 21.83 19.75
C ALA A 529 21.51 22.77 19.28
N GLU A 530 22.71 22.21 19.14
CA GLU A 530 23.91 22.93 18.77
C GLU A 530 24.84 22.14 17.83
N PHE A 531 25.69 22.88 17.13
CA PHE A 531 26.86 22.36 16.42
C PHE A 531 28.09 22.50 17.30
N VAL A 532 29.00 21.53 17.20
CA VAL A 532 30.22 21.50 18.02
C VAL A 532 31.45 21.38 17.13
N GLN A 533 32.60 21.76 17.68
CA GLN A 533 33.88 21.66 16.99
C GLN A 533 35.03 21.58 17.99
N TYR A 534 35.87 20.55 17.88
CA TYR A 534 37.17 20.56 18.55
C TYR A 534 38.09 21.56 17.85
N ALA A 535 38.74 22.42 18.64
CA ALA A 535 39.68 23.39 18.13
C ALA A 535 40.91 23.50 19.03
N GLN A 536 42.01 23.97 18.46
CA GLN A 536 43.19 24.38 19.20
C GLN A 536 43.59 25.78 18.78
N ASN A 537 43.90 26.63 19.76
CA ASN A 537 44.55 27.89 19.48
C ASN A 537 46.03 27.63 19.18
N ALA A 538 46.44 27.82 17.92
CA ALA A 538 47.81 27.54 17.48
C ALA A 538 48.88 28.45 18.14
N THR A 539 48.47 29.53 18.81
CA THR A 539 49.39 30.46 19.50
C THR A 539 49.59 30.08 20.96
N THR A 540 48.52 29.75 21.69
CA THR A 540 48.59 29.39 23.11
C THR A 540 48.70 27.90 23.36
N ASN A 541 48.45 27.07 22.33
CA ASN A 541 48.29 25.61 22.39
C ASN A 541 47.11 25.13 23.24
N ASP A 542 46.17 26.02 23.61
CA ASP A 542 44.98 25.66 24.37
C ASP A 542 43.97 24.92 23.48
N TRP A 543 43.48 23.80 23.98
CA TRP A 543 42.42 23.02 23.36
C TRP A 543 41.05 23.49 23.85
N LEU A 544 40.09 23.57 22.92
CA LEU A 544 38.77 24.13 23.13
C LEU A 544 37.70 23.24 22.50
N LEU A 545 36.52 23.19 23.13
CA LEU A 545 35.30 22.69 22.51
C LEU A 545 34.40 23.88 22.16
N LEU A 546 34.40 24.27 20.90
CA LEU A 546 33.57 25.35 20.41
C LEU A 546 32.14 24.84 20.23
N ARG A 547 31.16 25.64 20.65
CA ARG A 547 29.74 25.31 20.60
C ARG A 547 28.93 26.44 20.00
N GLN A 548 28.06 26.10 19.06
CA GLN A 548 27.19 27.05 18.39
C GLN A 548 25.74 26.56 18.47
N PRO A 549 24.89 27.19 19.31
CA PRO A 549 23.46 26.94 19.31
C PRO A 549 22.85 27.24 17.93
N LEU A 550 21.91 26.42 17.47
CA LEU A 550 21.25 26.60 16.17
C LEU A 550 20.45 27.90 16.13
N LEU A 551 19.65 28.15 17.17
CA LEU A 551 18.83 29.34 17.30
C LEU A 551 19.46 30.28 18.33
N ILE A 552 19.89 31.45 17.87
CA ILE A 552 20.41 32.54 18.72
C ILE A 552 19.61 33.82 18.45
N SER A 553 19.75 34.82 19.31
CA SER A 553 19.07 36.12 19.13
C SER A 553 19.46 36.86 17.84
N ASN A 554 20.60 36.51 17.23
CA ASN A 554 20.99 37.02 15.92
C ASN A 554 20.21 36.29 14.80
N PRO A 555 19.31 36.99 14.08
CA PRO A 555 18.48 36.38 13.04
C PRO A 555 19.28 35.88 11.84
N ILE A 556 20.51 36.38 11.65
CA ILE A 556 21.35 36.04 10.51
C ILE A 556 21.90 34.61 10.63
N TRP A 557 22.44 34.24 11.80
CA TRP A 557 22.87 32.86 12.05
C TRP A 557 21.69 31.90 12.17
N ALA A 558 20.60 32.36 12.78
CA ALA A 558 19.39 31.56 12.96
C ALA A 558 18.84 31.02 11.62
N PHE A 559 19.13 31.66 10.49
CA PHE A 559 18.82 31.14 9.15
C PHE A 559 19.38 29.73 8.94
N TYR A 560 20.69 29.54 9.18
CA TYR A 560 21.33 28.23 9.04
C TYR A 560 20.77 27.20 10.04
N GLY A 561 20.43 27.65 11.25
CA GLY A 561 19.74 26.85 12.25
C GLY A 561 18.37 26.36 11.76
N TRP A 562 17.56 27.24 11.17
CA TRP A 562 16.25 26.87 10.61
C TRP A 562 16.35 25.96 9.39
N VAL A 563 17.39 26.10 8.55
CA VAL A 563 17.66 25.13 7.47
C VAL A 563 17.92 23.74 8.05
N SER A 564 18.75 23.64 9.09
CA SER A 564 19.04 22.35 9.74
C SER A 564 17.82 21.75 10.45
N LEU A 565 16.99 22.60 11.07
CA LEU A 565 15.72 22.17 11.68
C LEU A 565 14.71 21.69 10.62
N PHE A 566 14.67 22.31 9.44
CA PHE A 566 13.84 21.85 8.33
C PHE A 566 14.27 20.45 7.87
N ASP A 567 15.57 20.23 7.72
CA ASP A 567 16.12 18.92 7.36
C ASP A 567 15.87 17.85 8.45
N TRP A 568 15.79 18.24 9.73
CA TRP A 568 15.39 17.35 10.82
C TRP A 568 13.94 16.88 10.67
N VAL A 569 13.01 17.77 10.30
CA VAL A 569 11.60 17.40 10.03
C VAL A 569 11.50 16.47 8.83
N GLU A 570 12.24 16.75 7.75
CA GLU A 570 12.28 15.88 6.57
C GLU A 570 12.98 14.54 6.83
N GLY A 571 13.67 14.38 7.97
CA GLY A 571 14.36 13.14 8.35
C GLY A 571 15.78 13.00 7.82
N LYS A 572 16.35 14.05 7.21
CA LYS A 572 17.73 14.04 6.70
C LYS A 572 18.77 14.21 7.79
N ARG A 573 18.38 14.83 8.90
CA ARG A 573 19.17 15.00 10.11
C ARG A 573 18.45 14.36 11.30
N GLU A 574 19.21 14.04 12.33
CA GLU A 574 18.70 13.58 13.61
C GLU A 574 19.29 14.40 14.76
N VAL A 575 18.58 14.47 15.88
CA VAL A 575 19.02 15.17 17.07
C VAL A 575 19.26 14.14 18.16
N ILE A 576 20.47 14.12 18.71
CA ILE A 576 20.85 13.23 19.80
C ILE A 576 21.27 14.05 21.02
N GLN A 577 20.93 13.56 22.21
CA GLN A 577 21.36 14.15 23.46
C GLN A 577 22.42 13.25 24.09
N LEU A 578 23.61 13.81 24.30
CA LEU A 578 24.70 13.23 25.08
C LEU A 578 24.64 13.80 26.48
N GLU A 579 24.48 12.95 27.50
CA GLU A 579 24.47 13.38 28.89
C GLU A 579 25.62 12.71 29.65
N GLY A 580 26.70 13.47 29.82
CA GLY A 580 27.87 13.06 30.58
C GLY A 580 27.75 13.42 32.07
N ASP A 581 28.83 13.19 32.79
CA ASP A 581 28.92 13.50 34.22
C ASP A 581 29.17 14.98 34.51
N ILE A 582 29.71 15.72 33.53
CA ILE A 582 30.10 17.12 33.67
C ILE A 582 29.07 18.01 32.96
N ASP A 583 28.73 17.66 31.72
CA ASP A 583 27.83 18.47 30.90
C ASP A 583 26.94 17.62 29.98
N ALA A 584 25.86 18.22 29.51
CA ALA A 584 24.94 17.64 28.55
C ALA A 584 24.93 18.46 27.26
N ILE A 585 25.09 17.76 26.13
CA ILE A 585 25.19 18.36 24.80
C ILE A 585 24.09 17.78 23.91
N ILE A 586 23.30 18.65 23.29
CA ILE A 586 22.27 18.24 22.31
C ILE A 586 22.81 18.53 20.91
N LEU A 587 23.16 17.49 20.17
CA LEU A 587 23.82 17.59 18.88
C LEU A 587 22.83 17.46 17.74
N MET A 588 22.97 18.34 16.75
CA MET A 588 22.36 18.15 15.44
C MET A 588 23.32 17.38 14.54
N SER A 589 22.87 16.25 13.97
CA SER A 589 23.68 15.47 13.03
C SER A 589 23.90 16.23 11.72
N ASP A 590 24.88 15.77 10.93
CA ASP A 590 25.00 16.13 9.53
C ASP A 590 23.94 15.45 8.66
N VAL A 591 23.80 15.91 7.41
CA VAL A 591 22.84 15.33 6.45
C VAL A 591 23.28 13.92 6.05
N THR A 592 22.37 12.96 6.18
CA THR A 592 22.55 11.60 5.66
C THR A 592 22.02 11.48 4.24
N LEU A 593 22.61 10.59 3.45
CA LEU A 593 22.11 10.30 2.10
C LEU A 593 20.82 9.46 2.18
N PRO A 594 19.84 9.72 1.29
CA PRO A 594 18.65 8.90 1.21
C PRO A 594 19.01 7.50 0.70
N LEU A 595 18.24 6.52 1.15
CA LEU A 595 18.29 5.16 0.66
C LEU A 595 17.27 4.98 -0.44
N HIS A 596 17.61 4.17 -1.42
CA HIS A 596 16.69 3.76 -2.47
C HIS A 596 16.15 2.38 -2.13
N LEU A 597 14.83 2.21 -2.28
CA LEU A 597 14.28 0.87 -2.32
C LEU A 597 14.90 0.22 -3.56
N VAL A 598 15.72 -0.82 -3.36
CA VAL A 598 16.24 -1.63 -4.45
C VAL A 598 15.03 -2.33 -5.06
N ASP A 599 14.41 -1.66 -6.01
CA ASP A 599 13.47 -2.29 -6.89
C ASP A 599 14.27 -3.33 -7.66
N ASN A 600 13.86 -4.59 -7.58
CA ASN A 600 14.38 -5.58 -8.50
C ASN A 600 14.05 -5.03 -9.89
N SER A 601 15.02 -4.41 -10.56
CA SER A 601 14.91 -3.73 -11.85
C SER A 601 14.49 -4.65 -13.01
N ASN A 602 13.95 -5.83 -12.68
CA ASN A 602 13.19 -6.72 -13.55
C ASN A 602 11.67 -6.55 -13.39
N ARG A 603 11.18 -5.73 -12.45
CA ARG A 603 9.76 -5.38 -12.37
C ARG A 603 9.37 -4.34 -13.42
N SER A 604 10.32 -3.54 -13.90
CA SER A 604 10.15 -2.60 -15.02
C SER A 604 10.08 -3.27 -16.40
N ASP A 605 10.51 -4.54 -16.54
CA ASP A 605 10.45 -5.31 -17.81
C ASP A 605 9.41 -6.45 -17.79
N SER A 606 8.52 -6.48 -16.80
CA SER A 606 7.36 -7.37 -16.76
C SER A 606 6.12 -6.48 -16.65
N HIS A 607 5.18 -6.45 -17.59
CA HIS A 607 4.16 -7.48 -17.79
C HIS A 607 3.73 -8.27 -16.52
N GLY A 608 4.11 -7.85 -15.31
CA GLY A 608 3.97 -8.57 -14.04
C GLY A 608 2.80 -8.11 -13.17
N LEU A 609 2.07 -7.08 -13.63
CA LEU A 609 0.65 -6.91 -13.35
C LEU A 609 -0.04 -7.03 -14.71
N GLN A 610 -0.02 -8.23 -15.32
CA GLN A 610 -0.99 -8.53 -16.37
C GLN A 610 -2.35 -8.44 -15.70
N GLY A 611 -2.97 -7.24 -15.71
CA GLY A 611 -4.33 -7.10 -15.25
C GLY A 611 -5.21 -8.12 -15.95
N ASN A 612 -6.39 -8.39 -15.39
CA ASN A 612 -7.27 -9.47 -15.88
C ASN A 612 -7.69 -9.30 -17.37
N GLU A 613 -6.81 -9.65 -18.30
CA GLU A 613 -6.99 -9.49 -19.74
C GLU A 613 -8.14 -10.37 -20.21
N LEU A 614 -8.34 -11.51 -19.55
CA LEU A 614 -9.48 -12.39 -19.78
C LEU A 614 -10.82 -11.65 -19.60
N LEU A 615 -10.93 -10.83 -18.55
CA LEU A 615 -12.12 -10.02 -18.29
C LEU A 615 -12.31 -8.94 -19.37
N PHE A 616 -11.22 -8.33 -19.85
CA PHE A 616 -11.29 -7.41 -20.99
C PHE A 616 -11.78 -8.11 -22.27
N TYR A 617 -11.15 -9.23 -22.66
CA TYR A 617 -11.50 -9.96 -23.87
C TYR A 617 -12.93 -10.52 -23.81
N ALA A 618 -13.39 -10.98 -22.65
CA ALA A 618 -14.76 -11.44 -22.47
C ALA A 618 -15.77 -10.31 -22.70
N VAL A 619 -15.51 -9.10 -22.19
CA VAL A 619 -16.36 -7.94 -22.43
C VAL A 619 -16.26 -7.44 -23.87
N ALA A 620 -15.06 -7.40 -24.45
CA ALA A 620 -14.86 -7.02 -25.86
C ALA A 620 -15.63 -7.96 -26.80
N TYR A 621 -15.61 -9.27 -26.54
CA TYR A 621 -16.40 -10.27 -27.27
C TYR A 621 -17.89 -9.92 -27.27
N THR A 622 -18.47 -9.51 -26.13
CA THR A 622 -19.88 -9.12 -26.08
C THR A 622 -20.20 -7.93 -27.00
N SER A 623 -19.32 -6.93 -27.07
CA SER A 623 -19.49 -5.78 -27.97
C SER A 623 -19.34 -6.16 -29.44
N VAL A 624 -18.39 -7.05 -29.77
CA VAL A 624 -18.19 -7.54 -31.14
C VAL A 624 -19.41 -8.31 -31.62
N VAL A 625 -19.92 -9.27 -30.83
CA VAL A 625 -21.12 -10.04 -31.17
C VAL A 625 -22.35 -9.13 -31.29
N ALA A 626 -22.57 -8.23 -30.34
CA ALA A 626 -23.67 -7.27 -30.41
C ALA A 626 -23.60 -6.41 -31.69
N SER A 627 -22.40 -5.95 -32.06
CA SER A 627 -22.18 -5.14 -33.26
C SER A 627 -22.46 -5.94 -34.55
N LEU A 628 -21.97 -7.19 -34.65
CA LEU A 628 -22.25 -8.06 -35.79
C LEU A 628 -23.75 -8.32 -35.96
N VAL A 629 -24.45 -8.59 -34.86
CA VAL A 629 -25.91 -8.79 -34.86
C VAL A 629 -26.63 -7.50 -35.26
N GLY A 630 -26.22 -6.34 -34.74
CA GLY A 630 -26.83 -5.05 -35.10
C GLY A 630 -26.61 -4.66 -36.56
N VAL A 631 -25.40 -4.87 -37.12
CA VAL A 631 -25.13 -4.68 -38.56
C VAL A 631 -26.01 -5.60 -39.38
N THR A 632 -26.16 -6.85 -38.97
CA THR A 632 -27.05 -7.82 -39.63
C THR A 632 -28.50 -7.30 -39.64
N ILE A 633 -29.01 -6.82 -38.50
CA ILE A 633 -30.36 -6.24 -38.39
C ILE A 633 -30.53 -5.01 -39.30
N VAL A 634 -29.54 -4.13 -39.38
CA VAL A 634 -29.56 -2.96 -40.27
C VAL A 634 -29.64 -3.41 -41.74
N CYS A 635 -28.83 -4.39 -42.15
CA CYS A 635 -28.84 -4.94 -43.51
C CYS A 635 -30.19 -5.58 -43.87
N TYR A 636 -30.78 -6.38 -42.98
CA TYR A 636 -32.11 -6.97 -43.21
C TYR A 636 -33.22 -5.90 -43.22
N SER A 637 -33.11 -4.86 -42.39
CA SER A 637 -34.05 -3.74 -42.38
C SER A 637 -34.00 -2.92 -43.68
N MET A 638 -32.80 -2.72 -44.24
CA MET A 638 -32.61 -2.07 -45.55
C MET A 638 -33.16 -2.95 -46.68
N ARG A 639 -32.87 -4.26 -46.66
CA ARG A 639 -33.40 -5.22 -47.65
C ARG A 639 -34.93 -5.28 -47.64
N ALA A 640 -35.54 -5.13 -46.48
CA ALA A 640 -36.99 -5.10 -46.30
C ALA A 640 -37.63 -3.72 -46.59
N ASN A 641 -36.91 -2.76 -47.19
CA ASN A 641 -37.39 -1.39 -47.46
C ASN A 641 -37.96 -0.67 -46.23
N LEU A 642 -37.34 -0.87 -45.06
CA LEU A 642 -37.78 -0.33 -43.76
C LEU A 642 -39.19 -0.78 -43.30
N ASN A 643 -39.69 -1.90 -43.83
CA ASN A 643 -40.93 -2.53 -43.37
C ASN A 643 -40.69 -3.45 -42.17
N VAL A 644 -40.32 -2.86 -41.03
CA VAL A 644 -39.91 -3.55 -39.79
C VAL A 644 -40.71 -3.01 -38.60
N ALA A 645 -40.98 -3.84 -37.60
CA ALA A 645 -41.65 -3.41 -36.38
C ALA A 645 -40.71 -2.56 -35.49
N TRP A 646 -40.85 -1.23 -35.53
CA TRP A 646 -39.99 -0.31 -34.77
C TRP A 646 -39.94 -0.58 -33.25
N ARG A 647 -41.04 -1.09 -32.68
CA ARG A 647 -41.12 -1.43 -31.24
C ARG A 647 -40.20 -2.59 -30.88
N HIS A 648 -39.99 -3.53 -31.80
CA HIS A 648 -39.09 -4.65 -31.60
C HIS A 648 -37.62 -4.17 -31.61
N LEU A 649 -37.29 -3.20 -32.47
CA LEU A 649 -35.94 -2.61 -32.56
C LEU A 649 -35.48 -1.95 -31.24
N ILE A 650 -36.37 -1.30 -30.49
CA ILE A 650 -36.02 -0.69 -29.18
C ILE A 650 -35.69 -1.76 -28.12
N MET A 651 -36.20 -2.98 -28.29
CA MET A 651 -35.94 -4.11 -27.39
C MET A 651 -34.66 -4.87 -27.75
N PHE A 652 -33.82 -4.33 -28.64
CA PHE A 652 -32.56 -4.93 -29.08
C PHE A 652 -31.68 -5.44 -27.93
N ASN A 653 -31.32 -4.57 -27.00
CA ASN A 653 -30.46 -4.93 -25.86
C ASN A 653 -31.09 -6.02 -24.97
N ARG A 654 -32.43 -6.06 -24.83
CA ARG A 654 -33.11 -7.02 -23.96
C ARG A 654 -33.26 -8.40 -24.58
N VAL A 655 -33.48 -8.45 -25.89
CA VAL A 655 -33.82 -9.69 -26.60
C VAL A 655 -32.62 -10.23 -27.37
N ALA A 656 -32.03 -9.43 -28.27
CA ALA A 656 -30.96 -9.89 -29.13
C ALA A 656 -29.69 -10.24 -28.34
N CYS A 657 -29.28 -9.38 -27.40
CA CYS A 657 -28.09 -9.65 -26.60
C CYS A 657 -28.27 -10.88 -25.68
N SER A 658 -29.45 -11.10 -25.09
CA SER A 658 -29.70 -12.31 -24.28
C SER A 658 -29.61 -13.60 -25.11
N VAL A 659 -30.10 -13.56 -26.35
CA VAL A 659 -30.09 -14.70 -27.27
C VAL A 659 -28.70 -15.02 -27.82
N TRP A 660 -27.95 -14.01 -28.25
CA TRP A 660 -26.69 -14.20 -28.99
C TRP A 660 -25.44 -14.25 -28.11
N ILE A 661 -25.45 -13.58 -26.95
CA ILE A 661 -24.28 -13.50 -26.05
C ILE A 661 -24.47 -14.41 -24.84
N GLY A 662 -25.68 -14.48 -24.30
CA GLY A 662 -26.02 -15.28 -23.13
C GLY A 662 -25.85 -14.55 -21.80
N ARG A 663 -26.59 -15.01 -20.78
CA ARG A 663 -26.71 -14.36 -19.46
C ARG A 663 -25.38 -14.19 -18.71
N PRO A 664 -24.46 -15.17 -18.65
CA PRO A 664 -23.22 -15.04 -17.86
C PRO A 664 -22.31 -13.92 -18.34
N LEU A 665 -22.14 -13.76 -19.65
CA LEU A 665 -21.30 -12.71 -20.23
C LEU A 665 -21.93 -11.32 -20.12
N LEU A 666 -23.26 -11.22 -20.20
CA LEU A 666 -23.98 -9.97 -19.92
C LEU A 666 -23.90 -9.59 -18.43
N LEU A 667 -23.97 -10.57 -17.55
CA LEU A 667 -23.77 -10.35 -16.10
C LEU A 667 -22.36 -9.83 -15.83
N LEU A 668 -21.34 -10.46 -16.42
CA LEU A 668 -19.95 -10.02 -16.33
C LEU A 668 -19.82 -8.57 -16.79
N ARG A 669 -20.36 -8.23 -17.97
CA ARG A 669 -20.35 -6.87 -18.53
C ARG A 669 -21.02 -5.84 -17.60
N GLY A 670 -22.13 -6.19 -16.97
CA GLY A 670 -22.79 -5.33 -15.99
C GLY A 670 -21.95 -5.13 -14.72
N LEU A 671 -21.32 -6.21 -14.23
CA LEU A 671 -20.43 -6.18 -13.06
C LEU A 671 -19.17 -5.36 -13.31
N THR A 672 -18.56 -5.45 -14.50
CA THR A 672 -17.39 -4.64 -14.85
C THR A 672 -17.73 -3.15 -14.90
N ALA A 673 -18.94 -2.78 -15.36
CA ALA A 673 -19.39 -1.39 -15.32
C ALA A 673 -19.59 -0.87 -13.89
N MET A 674 -20.20 -1.68 -13.01
CA MET A 674 -20.34 -1.32 -11.58
C MET A 674 -18.98 -1.26 -10.86
N LEU A 675 -18.04 -2.11 -11.24
CA LEU A 675 -16.66 -2.09 -10.76
C LEU A 675 -16.00 -0.75 -11.10
N LEU A 676 -16.09 -0.29 -12.35
CA LEU A 676 -15.59 1.04 -12.76
C LEU A 676 -16.27 2.19 -12.00
N LEU A 677 -17.59 2.11 -11.78
CA LEU A 677 -18.31 3.12 -10.99
C LEU A 677 -17.93 3.11 -9.49
N SER A 678 -17.21 2.07 -9.05
CA SER A 678 -16.77 1.88 -7.66
C SER A 678 -15.26 2.04 -7.48
N THR A 679 -14.49 2.29 -8.56
CA THR A 679 -13.05 2.58 -8.52
C THR A 679 -12.77 4.07 -8.35
N ALA A 680 -11.65 4.40 -7.71
CA ALA A 680 -11.17 5.76 -7.54
C ALA A 680 -10.81 6.41 -8.89
N GLN A 681 -11.00 7.73 -8.95
CA GLN A 681 -10.74 8.54 -10.14
C GLN A 681 -9.53 9.43 -9.89
N THR A 682 -8.35 8.84 -9.95
CA THR A 682 -7.08 9.53 -9.69
C THR A 682 -6.12 9.38 -10.85
N MET A 683 -5.46 10.49 -11.20
CA MET A 683 -4.40 10.52 -12.19
C MET A 683 -3.15 11.10 -11.53
N LEU A 684 -1.99 10.54 -11.88
CA LEU A 684 -0.70 11.16 -11.58
C LEU A 684 -0.50 12.30 -12.60
N VAL A 685 -0.52 13.54 -12.11
CA VAL A 685 -0.24 14.72 -12.93
C VAL A 685 1.20 15.13 -12.67
N MET A 686 1.96 15.20 -13.76
CA MET A 686 3.35 15.66 -13.76
C MET A 686 3.39 16.98 -14.52
N ASP A 687 3.73 18.06 -13.82
CA ASP A 687 3.96 19.35 -14.44
C ASP A 687 5.43 19.73 -14.22
N HIS A 688 6.23 19.57 -15.28
CA HIS A 688 7.67 19.76 -15.27
C HIS A 688 8.37 18.89 -14.20
N SER A 689 8.86 19.51 -13.11
CA SER A 689 9.56 18.85 -12.00
C SER A 689 8.69 18.55 -10.78
N LEU A 690 7.41 18.95 -10.78
CA LEU A 690 6.47 18.66 -9.70
C LEU A 690 5.51 17.54 -10.10
N SER A 691 5.23 16.65 -9.15
CA SER A 691 4.28 15.56 -9.33
C SER A 691 3.28 15.51 -8.19
N LYS A 692 2.01 15.26 -8.51
CA LYS A 692 0.95 15.07 -7.52
C LYS A 692 -0.15 14.14 -8.01
N PHE A 693 -0.92 13.57 -7.07
CA PHE A 693 -2.19 12.95 -7.42
C PHE A 693 -3.28 14.02 -7.56
N GLU A 694 -4.02 13.97 -8.65
CA GLU A 694 -5.17 14.83 -8.88
C GLU A 694 -6.44 13.98 -9.02
N PHE A 695 -7.51 14.46 -8.39
CA PHE A 695 -8.83 13.88 -8.56
C PHE A 695 -9.43 14.38 -9.87
N GLN A 696 -9.59 13.46 -10.84
CA GLN A 696 -10.12 13.78 -12.16
C GLN A 696 -11.54 13.19 -12.32
N PRO A 697 -12.60 13.95 -12.03
CA PRO A 697 -13.95 13.44 -12.13
C PRO A 697 -14.29 13.06 -13.58
N ARG A 698 -14.86 11.86 -13.76
CA ARG A 698 -15.38 11.42 -15.06
C ARG A 698 -16.44 12.41 -15.56
N SER A 699 -16.48 12.60 -16.87
CA SER A 699 -17.51 13.41 -17.48
C SER A 699 -18.90 12.81 -17.24
N VAL A 700 -19.91 13.68 -17.30
CA VAL A 700 -21.32 13.26 -17.19
C VAL A 700 -21.67 12.20 -18.23
N VAL A 701 -21.16 12.37 -19.46
CA VAL A 701 -21.45 11.48 -20.58
C VAL A 701 -20.84 10.09 -20.35
N GLU A 702 -19.59 10.02 -19.88
CA GLU A 702 -18.95 8.75 -19.51
C GLU A 702 -19.71 8.07 -18.37
N THR A 703 -20.15 8.84 -17.37
CA THR A 703 -20.94 8.32 -16.26
C THR A 703 -22.30 7.79 -16.72
N MET A 704 -22.95 8.45 -17.69
CA MET A 704 -24.19 7.97 -18.31
C MET A 704 -23.98 6.66 -19.07
N VAL A 705 -22.87 6.52 -19.80
CA VAL A 705 -22.50 5.28 -20.51
C VAL A 705 -22.24 4.16 -19.50
N LEU A 706 -21.41 4.37 -18.49
CA LEU A 706 -21.14 3.37 -17.44
C LEU A 706 -22.41 2.97 -16.67
N ALA A 707 -23.25 3.94 -16.32
CA ALA A 707 -24.55 3.67 -15.71
C ALA A 707 -25.44 2.84 -16.64
N SER A 708 -25.43 3.09 -17.94
CA SER A 708 -26.20 2.30 -18.92
C SER A 708 -25.69 0.86 -19.01
N GLU A 709 -24.39 0.65 -18.97
CA GLU A 709 -23.77 -0.67 -18.99
C GLU A 709 -24.04 -1.45 -17.69
N SER A 710 -24.13 -0.78 -16.55
CA SER A 710 -24.53 -1.46 -15.30
C SER A 710 -25.95 -2.07 -15.36
N THR A 711 -26.82 -1.59 -16.28
CA THR A 711 -28.20 -2.11 -16.43
C THR A 711 -28.27 -3.52 -17.02
N TRP A 712 -27.17 -4.08 -17.55
CA TRP A 712 -27.13 -5.48 -17.97
C TRP A 712 -27.48 -6.43 -16.81
N LEU A 713 -27.10 -6.09 -15.57
CA LEU A 713 -27.52 -6.83 -14.38
C LEU A 713 -29.04 -6.81 -14.22
N SER A 714 -29.68 -5.65 -14.40
CA SER A 714 -31.14 -5.52 -14.36
C SER A 714 -31.83 -6.31 -15.48
N TYR A 715 -31.23 -6.39 -16.67
CA TYR A 715 -31.76 -7.20 -17.78
C TYR A 715 -31.71 -8.69 -17.47
N VAL A 716 -30.57 -9.18 -16.97
CA VAL A 716 -30.41 -10.60 -16.57
C VAL A 716 -31.35 -10.94 -15.42
N ALA A 717 -31.46 -10.07 -14.40
CA ALA A 717 -32.38 -10.27 -13.28
C ALA A 717 -33.85 -10.31 -13.74
N SER A 718 -34.24 -9.41 -14.65
CA SER A 718 -35.58 -9.41 -15.24
C SER A 718 -35.87 -10.69 -16.03
N ASP A 719 -34.89 -11.19 -16.77
CA ASP A 719 -35.00 -12.40 -17.59
C ASP A 719 -35.03 -13.70 -16.75
N ILE A 720 -34.41 -13.70 -15.56
CA ILE A 720 -34.56 -14.78 -14.56
C ILE A 720 -35.95 -14.72 -13.92
N LEU A 721 -36.37 -13.53 -13.47
CA LEU A 721 -37.67 -13.32 -12.85
C LEU A 721 -38.85 -13.52 -13.81
N LEU A 722 -38.61 -13.49 -15.13
CA LEU A 722 -39.62 -13.79 -16.14
C LEU A 722 -40.26 -15.16 -15.94
N VAL A 723 -39.49 -16.16 -15.46
CA VAL A 723 -39.99 -17.52 -15.16
C VAL A 723 -41.07 -17.49 -14.08
N VAL A 724 -40.95 -16.59 -13.10
CA VAL A 724 -41.85 -16.51 -11.94
C VAL A 724 -42.99 -15.51 -12.18
N THR A 725 -42.68 -14.35 -12.75
CA THR A 725 -43.61 -13.21 -12.90
C THR A 725 -44.52 -13.33 -14.14
N GLY A 726 -44.10 -14.09 -15.14
CA GLY A 726 -44.80 -14.25 -16.41
C GLY A 726 -44.66 -13.04 -17.35
N GLY A 727 -44.90 -13.28 -18.64
CA GLY A 727 -44.71 -12.28 -19.71
C GLY A 727 -45.43 -10.93 -19.52
N PRO A 728 -46.71 -10.89 -19.10
CA PRO A 728 -47.45 -9.63 -18.96
C PRO A 728 -46.89 -8.69 -17.89
N VAL A 729 -46.40 -9.23 -16.78
CA VAL A 729 -45.80 -8.43 -15.69
C VAL A 729 -44.43 -7.92 -16.13
N ALA A 730 -43.59 -8.81 -16.67
CA ALA A 730 -42.24 -8.46 -17.13
C ALA A 730 -42.26 -7.38 -18.23
N ARG A 731 -43.21 -7.42 -19.17
CA ARG A 731 -43.35 -6.44 -20.26
C ARG A 731 -43.52 -5.01 -19.78
N HIS A 732 -44.21 -4.80 -18.65
CA HIS A 732 -44.42 -3.47 -18.08
C HIS A 732 -43.40 -3.11 -16.99
N ALA A 733 -42.98 -4.08 -16.17
CA ALA A 733 -42.06 -3.84 -15.06
C ALA A 733 -40.61 -3.62 -15.53
N ALA A 734 -40.12 -4.41 -16.47
CA ALA A 734 -38.70 -4.46 -16.79
C ALA A 734 -38.15 -3.15 -17.40
N PRO A 735 -38.84 -2.43 -18.31
CA PRO A 735 -38.39 -1.12 -18.81
C PRO A 735 -38.33 -0.06 -17.70
N VAL A 736 -39.35 -0.01 -16.83
CA VAL A 736 -39.40 0.94 -15.72
C VAL A 736 -38.28 0.65 -14.72
N ALA A 737 -38.04 -0.63 -14.39
CA ALA A 737 -36.98 -1.05 -13.50
C ALA A 737 -35.59 -0.62 -14.00
N SER A 738 -35.27 -0.87 -15.27
CA SER A 738 -33.96 -0.49 -15.82
C SER A 738 -33.77 1.02 -15.88
N THR A 739 -34.82 1.78 -16.20
CA THR A 739 -34.76 3.25 -16.23
C THR A 739 -34.57 3.82 -14.82
N LEU A 740 -35.27 3.25 -13.82
CA LEU A 740 -35.07 3.61 -12.43
C LEU A 740 -33.64 3.29 -11.98
N ALA A 741 -33.16 2.07 -12.21
CA ALA A 741 -31.81 1.63 -11.84
C ALA A 741 -30.73 2.48 -12.52
N TRP A 742 -30.91 2.81 -13.80
CA TRP A 742 -30.01 3.71 -14.53
C TRP A 742 -29.98 5.10 -13.90
N LEU A 743 -31.14 5.70 -13.64
CA LEU A 743 -31.24 7.04 -13.07
C LEU A 743 -30.64 7.09 -11.65
N THR A 744 -30.94 6.11 -10.80
CA THR A 744 -30.39 6.06 -9.43
C THR A 744 -28.88 5.83 -9.45
N THR A 745 -28.38 4.97 -10.34
CA THR A 745 -26.94 4.72 -10.48
C THR A 745 -26.21 5.98 -10.96
N LEU A 746 -26.80 6.70 -11.93
CA LEU A 746 -26.27 7.96 -12.45
C LEU A 746 -26.22 9.05 -11.37
N LEU A 747 -27.33 9.29 -10.67
CA LEU A 747 -27.41 10.30 -9.61
C LEU A 747 -26.42 10.01 -8.47
N LEU A 748 -26.35 8.75 -8.04
CA LEU A 748 -25.44 8.33 -6.99
C LEU A 748 -23.97 8.50 -7.41
N SER A 749 -23.64 8.20 -8.66
CA SER A 749 -22.27 8.31 -9.21
C SER A 749 -21.84 9.74 -9.48
N TRP A 750 -22.79 10.62 -9.81
CA TRP A 750 -22.55 12.05 -9.91
C TRP A 750 -22.33 12.69 -8.54
N GLN A 751 -23.21 12.43 -7.56
CA GLN A 751 -23.20 13.13 -6.27
C GLN A 751 -22.07 12.69 -5.35
N SER A 752 -21.66 11.43 -5.45
CA SER A 752 -20.66 10.81 -4.56
C SER A 752 -19.67 9.99 -5.39
N PRO A 753 -18.72 10.64 -6.10
CA PRO A 753 -17.64 9.93 -6.80
C PRO A 753 -16.65 9.32 -5.79
N VAL A 754 -16.04 8.20 -6.17
CA VAL A 754 -15.05 7.52 -5.32
C VAL A 754 -13.69 8.21 -5.44
N ARG A 755 -13.08 8.55 -4.30
CA ARG A 755 -11.75 9.15 -4.19
C ARG A 755 -10.75 8.12 -3.69
N LEU A 756 -9.47 8.33 -4.00
CA LEU A 756 -8.38 7.58 -3.40
C LEU A 756 -8.28 7.96 -1.93
N ALA A 757 -8.29 6.96 -1.04
CA ALA A 757 -8.21 7.18 0.40
C ALA A 757 -7.10 6.30 0.98
N ALA A 758 -6.29 6.87 1.86
CA ALA A 758 -5.31 6.11 2.63
C ALA A 758 -5.67 6.18 4.11
N ALA A 759 -5.43 5.10 4.83
CA ALA A 759 -5.49 5.05 6.29
C ALA A 759 -4.15 4.55 6.78
N VAL A 760 -3.51 5.30 7.68
CA VAL A 760 -2.25 4.89 8.30
C VAL A 760 -2.55 4.27 9.65
N CYS A 761 -1.98 3.10 9.88
CA CYS A 761 -2.07 2.37 11.13
C CYS A 761 -0.81 1.51 11.21
N ARG A 762 0.27 2.10 11.76
CA ARG A 762 1.55 1.43 11.87
C ARG A 762 1.52 0.37 12.97
N GLN A 763 1.79 -0.86 12.58
CA GLN A 763 2.01 -1.99 13.47
C GLN A 763 3.40 -2.53 13.18
N CYS A 764 4.30 -2.46 14.16
CA CYS A 764 5.67 -2.93 14.02
C CYS A 764 5.97 -4.04 15.03
N SER A 765 6.61 -5.10 14.57
CA SER A 765 7.26 -6.12 15.39
C SER A 765 8.77 -6.03 15.21
N VAL A 766 9.55 -6.37 16.24
CA VAL A 766 11.01 -6.41 16.13
C VAL A 766 11.53 -7.81 16.33
N VAL A 767 12.50 -8.14 15.50
CA VAL A 767 13.32 -9.35 15.65
C VAL A 767 14.58 -8.93 16.38
N ASP A 768 14.85 -9.60 17.50
CA ASP A 768 15.99 -9.33 18.39
C ASP A 768 16.05 -7.88 18.94
N MET A 769 14.97 -7.40 19.58
CA MET A 769 14.77 -6.12 20.32
C MET A 769 15.09 -4.79 19.59
N GLU A 770 16.21 -4.68 18.91
CA GLU A 770 16.76 -3.46 18.33
C GLU A 770 17.39 -3.68 16.93
N PHE A 771 17.53 -4.93 16.46
CA PHE A 771 18.23 -5.23 15.19
C PHE A 771 17.36 -5.05 13.95
N THR A 772 16.19 -5.68 13.85
CA THR A 772 15.36 -5.62 12.62
C THR A 772 13.89 -5.30 12.90
N LEU A 773 13.40 -4.21 12.32
CA LEU A 773 12.02 -3.75 12.37
C LEU A 773 11.20 -4.34 11.20
N ILE A 774 10.05 -4.94 11.50
CA ILE A 774 9.07 -5.39 10.49
C ILE A 774 7.76 -4.63 10.74
N CYS A 775 7.38 -3.77 9.81
CA CYS A 775 6.26 -2.83 9.96
C CYS A 775 5.21 -2.98 8.85
N GLN A 776 3.94 -2.95 9.23
CA GLN A 776 2.80 -2.78 8.34
C GLN A 776 2.15 -1.42 8.64
N SER A 777 2.18 -0.49 7.68
CA SER A 777 1.99 0.93 7.99
C SER A 777 0.67 1.53 7.55
N GLY A 778 -0.08 0.86 6.69
CA GLY A 778 -1.39 1.36 6.32
C GLY A 778 -2.08 0.62 5.19
N VAL A 779 -3.28 1.07 4.88
CA VAL A 779 -4.10 0.56 3.78
C VAL A 779 -4.47 1.71 2.84
N VAL A 780 -4.12 1.57 1.57
CA VAL A 780 -4.54 2.50 0.50
C VAL A 780 -5.69 1.85 -0.27
N GLN A 781 -6.83 2.52 -0.30
CA GLN A 781 -8.05 2.05 -0.95
C GLN A 781 -8.17 2.65 -2.35
N THR A 782 -8.01 1.82 -3.38
CA THR A 782 -8.18 2.24 -4.79
C THR A 782 -9.65 2.18 -5.25
N GLY A 783 -10.55 1.68 -4.40
CA GLY A 783 -11.97 1.62 -4.68
C GLY A 783 -12.79 1.17 -3.48
N SER A 784 -14.11 1.08 -3.65
CA SER A 784 -15.06 0.78 -2.57
C SER A 784 -15.89 -0.46 -2.83
N TRP A 785 -15.66 -1.51 -2.04
CA TRP A 785 -16.51 -2.71 -2.02
C TRP A 785 -17.95 -2.39 -1.60
N HIS A 786 -18.12 -1.51 -0.62
CA HIS A 786 -19.44 -1.07 -0.17
C HIS A 786 -20.23 -0.44 -1.32
N ARG A 787 -19.58 0.40 -2.14
CA ARG A 787 -20.20 1.00 -3.32
C ARG A 787 -20.65 -0.05 -4.34
N MET A 788 -19.82 -1.05 -4.60
CA MET A 788 -20.15 -2.16 -5.49
C MET A 788 -21.42 -2.90 -5.03
N VAL A 789 -21.51 -3.22 -3.73
CA VAL A 789 -22.68 -3.89 -3.14
C VAL A 789 -23.94 -3.02 -3.25
N VAL A 790 -23.83 -1.71 -3.00
CA VAL A 790 -24.94 -0.77 -3.16
C VAL A 790 -25.44 -0.75 -4.60
N LEU A 791 -24.54 -0.69 -5.59
CA LEU A 791 -24.93 -0.70 -7.01
C LEU A 791 -25.64 -2.00 -7.40
N VAL A 792 -25.11 -3.17 -6.98
CA VAL A 792 -25.77 -4.47 -7.21
C VAL A 792 -27.15 -4.52 -6.57
N SER A 793 -27.28 -3.97 -5.35
CA SER A 793 -28.55 -3.91 -4.60
C SER A 793 -29.56 -2.99 -5.28
N LEU A 794 -29.12 -1.85 -5.83
CA LEU A 794 -29.99 -0.93 -6.56
C LEU A 794 -30.51 -1.55 -7.87
N GLN A 795 -29.62 -2.20 -8.64
CA GLN A 795 -29.98 -2.87 -9.88
C GLN A 795 -30.99 -4.00 -9.63
N THR A 796 -30.68 -4.94 -8.73
CA THR A 796 -31.57 -6.08 -8.42
C THR A 796 -32.85 -5.63 -7.70
N GLY A 797 -32.75 -4.72 -6.73
CA GLY A 797 -33.87 -4.19 -5.98
C GLY A 797 -34.89 -3.46 -6.85
N SER A 798 -34.43 -2.68 -7.85
CA SER A 798 -35.33 -2.01 -8.80
C SER A 798 -36.23 -3.00 -9.55
N VAL A 799 -35.65 -4.13 -9.99
CA VAL A 799 -36.37 -5.16 -10.74
C VAL A 799 -37.39 -5.86 -9.85
N VAL A 800 -37.02 -6.20 -8.62
CA VAL A 800 -37.92 -6.86 -7.66
C VAL A 800 -39.09 -5.95 -7.30
N VAL A 801 -38.83 -4.69 -6.94
CA VAL A 801 -39.86 -3.73 -6.54
C VAL A 801 -40.82 -3.43 -7.70
N CYS A 802 -40.29 -3.12 -8.89
CA CYS A 802 -41.13 -2.86 -10.06
C CYS A 802 -41.95 -4.08 -10.47
N SER A 803 -41.39 -5.29 -10.37
CA SER A 803 -42.10 -6.54 -10.68
C SER A 803 -43.20 -6.84 -9.65
N ALA A 804 -42.95 -6.58 -8.36
CA ALA A 804 -43.95 -6.74 -7.31
C ALA A 804 -45.10 -5.74 -7.46
N VAL A 805 -44.80 -4.46 -7.72
CA VAL A 805 -45.80 -3.42 -7.96
C VAL A 805 -46.63 -3.71 -9.20
N ALA A 806 -46.00 -4.06 -10.31
CA ALA A 806 -46.69 -4.44 -11.54
C ALA A 806 -47.54 -5.71 -11.34
N GLY A 807 -47.00 -6.71 -10.64
CA GLY A 807 -47.71 -7.94 -10.27
C GLY A 807 -48.93 -7.66 -9.40
N PHE A 808 -48.84 -6.74 -8.44
CA PHE A 808 -49.97 -6.33 -7.60
C PHE A 808 -51.06 -5.58 -8.38
N ILE A 809 -50.66 -4.66 -9.27
CA ILE A 809 -51.58 -3.88 -10.11
C ILE A 809 -52.29 -4.78 -11.14
N LEU A 810 -51.54 -5.67 -11.79
CA LEU A 810 -52.05 -6.56 -12.84
C LEU A 810 -52.79 -7.76 -12.27
N GLY A 811 -52.34 -8.32 -11.15
CA GLY A 811 -53.00 -9.39 -10.41
C GLY A 811 -54.38 -8.99 -9.87
N ARG A 812 -54.59 -7.70 -9.59
CA ARG A 812 -55.91 -7.14 -9.26
C ARG A 812 -56.84 -6.99 -10.47
N ARG A 813 -56.32 -7.01 -11.71
CA ARG A 813 -57.08 -6.61 -12.90
C ARG A 813 -57.58 -7.73 -13.82
N ARG A 814 -56.99 -8.94 -13.91
CA ARG A 814 -57.52 -9.99 -14.84
C ARG A 814 -57.26 -11.46 -14.49
N ARG A 815 -58.25 -12.28 -14.92
CA ARG A 815 -58.24 -13.76 -15.04
C ARG A 815 -57.11 -14.25 -15.97
N LEU A 816 -56.47 -15.35 -15.57
CA LEU A 816 -55.44 -16.07 -16.33
C LEU A 816 -55.93 -16.48 -17.73
N VAL A 817 -55.45 -15.80 -18.76
CA VAL A 817 -55.44 -16.33 -20.12
C VAL A 817 -54.07 -16.97 -20.32
N THR A 818 -54.04 -18.30 -20.40
CA THR A 818 -52.84 -19.08 -20.70
C THR A 818 -52.48 -18.93 -22.17
N ILE A 819 -51.62 -17.97 -22.49
CA ILE A 819 -50.93 -17.93 -23.78
C ILE A 819 -49.84 -19.01 -23.73
N HIS A 820 -49.92 -20.01 -24.61
CA HIS A 820 -48.93 -21.08 -24.69
C HIS A 820 -47.66 -20.52 -25.35
N ALA A 821 -46.52 -20.65 -24.67
CA ALA A 821 -45.26 -20.13 -25.16
C ALA A 821 -44.76 -20.94 -26.38
N PRO A 822 -44.38 -20.29 -27.49
CA PRO A 822 -43.79 -20.98 -28.64
C PRO A 822 -42.43 -21.59 -28.27
N MET A 823 -42.26 -22.91 -28.44
CA MET A 823 -41.02 -23.64 -28.08
C MET A 823 -39.77 -23.21 -28.88
N LEU A 824 -39.95 -22.53 -30.02
CA LEU A 824 -38.87 -22.05 -30.88
C LEU A 824 -38.32 -20.67 -30.46
N LEU A 825 -39.08 -19.91 -29.67
CA LEU A 825 -38.71 -18.54 -29.29
C LEU A 825 -38.09 -18.51 -27.89
N HIS A 826 -37.05 -17.70 -27.72
CA HIS A 826 -36.48 -17.45 -26.41
C HIS A 826 -37.50 -16.71 -25.51
N GLY A 827 -37.48 -16.98 -24.20
CA GLY A 827 -38.45 -16.46 -23.23
C GLY A 827 -38.58 -14.92 -23.29
N ALA A 828 -37.45 -14.20 -23.36
CA ALA A 828 -37.46 -12.74 -23.50
C ALA A 828 -38.19 -12.26 -24.77
N ALA A 829 -38.00 -12.93 -25.91
CA ALA A 829 -38.68 -12.57 -27.15
C ALA A 829 -40.20 -12.77 -27.04
N ALA A 830 -40.64 -13.86 -26.40
CA ALA A 830 -42.06 -14.14 -26.17
C ALA A 830 -42.74 -13.15 -25.22
N ALA A 831 -41.97 -12.52 -24.32
CA ALA A 831 -42.48 -11.56 -23.34
C ALA A 831 -42.53 -10.11 -23.87
N PHE A 832 -41.53 -9.69 -24.64
CA PHE A 832 -41.34 -8.28 -25.02
C PHE A 832 -41.82 -7.92 -26.44
N PHE A 833 -41.96 -8.88 -27.36
CA PHE A 833 -42.47 -8.60 -28.71
C PHE A 833 -44.00 -8.54 -28.74
N ASP A 834 -44.53 -7.69 -29.61
CA ASP A 834 -45.98 -7.48 -29.75
C ASP A 834 -46.57 -8.68 -30.52
N SER A 835 -47.55 -9.38 -29.92
CA SER A 835 -48.38 -10.34 -30.66
C SER A 835 -49.43 -9.58 -31.46
N SER A 836 -49.38 -9.64 -32.79
CA SER A 836 -50.47 -9.13 -33.63
C SER A 836 -51.68 -10.07 -33.51
N THR A 837 -52.79 -9.51 -33.05
CA THR A 837 -54.10 -10.16 -32.93
C THR A 837 -54.73 -10.39 -34.30
N ILE A 838 -54.24 -11.36 -35.03
CA ILE A 838 -54.98 -12.02 -36.11
C ILE A 838 -55.01 -13.50 -35.70
N ASP A 839 -56.18 -13.95 -35.24
CA ASP A 839 -56.52 -15.36 -34.92
C ASP A 839 -55.93 -16.06 -33.69
N HIS A 840 -55.54 -15.35 -32.63
CA HIS A 840 -55.23 -15.95 -31.31
C HIS A 840 -54.14 -17.05 -31.26
N ILE A 841 -53.40 -17.33 -32.33
CA ILE A 841 -52.58 -18.57 -32.45
C ILE A 841 -51.09 -18.32 -32.83
N GLY A 842 -50.61 -17.09 -33.06
CA GLY A 842 -49.17 -16.89 -33.39
C GLY A 842 -48.60 -15.49 -33.15
N ILE A 843 -47.26 -15.42 -33.06
CA ILE A 843 -46.46 -14.17 -33.03
C ILE A 843 -45.95 -13.91 -34.45
N LEU A 844 -46.22 -12.72 -35.00
CA LEU A 844 -45.70 -12.31 -36.30
C LEU A 844 -44.32 -11.66 -36.13
N LEU A 845 -43.30 -12.22 -36.75
CA LEU A 845 -41.92 -11.71 -36.76
C LEU A 845 -41.54 -11.30 -38.18
N ASP A 846 -41.08 -10.06 -38.35
CA ASP A 846 -40.40 -9.59 -39.57
C ASP A 846 -38.94 -10.08 -39.63
N ASP A 847 -38.29 -9.99 -40.80
CA ASP A 847 -36.92 -10.51 -41.02
C ASP A 847 -35.91 -9.98 -39.99
N ALA A 848 -36.00 -8.70 -39.61
CA ALA A 848 -35.12 -8.11 -38.60
C ALA A 848 -35.44 -8.63 -37.19
N SER A 849 -36.72 -8.76 -36.83
CA SER A 849 -37.13 -9.41 -35.58
C SER A 849 -36.74 -10.89 -35.50
N CYS A 850 -36.72 -11.61 -36.62
CA CYS A 850 -36.24 -12.99 -36.68
C CYS A 850 -34.78 -13.08 -36.26
N VAL A 851 -33.92 -12.22 -36.82
CA VAL A 851 -32.49 -12.13 -36.47
C VAL A 851 -32.31 -11.83 -34.97
N MET A 852 -33.10 -10.91 -34.41
CA MET A 852 -33.09 -10.60 -32.97
C MET A 852 -33.43 -11.81 -32.09
N THR A 853 -34.28 -12.71 -32.56
CA THR A 853 -34.62 -13.96 -31.85
C THR A 853 -33.66 -15.12 -32.13
N GLY A 854 -32.60 -14.92 -32.93
CA GLY A 854 -31.63 -15.96 -33.29
C GLY A 854 -32.09 -16.87 -34.43
N LEU A 855 -33.06 -16.42 -35.24
CA LEU A 855 -33.51 -17.09 -36.46
C LEU A 855 -32.97 -16.30 -37.67
N LEU A 856 -32.09 -16.91 -38.46
CA LEU A 856 -31.51 -16.28 -39.64
C LEU A 856 -32.31 -16.69 -40.90
N PRO A 857 -33.12 -15.79 -41.49
CA PRO A 857 -33.88 -16.10 -42.70
C PRO A 857 -32.96 -16.08 -43.93
N VAL A 858 -32.77 -17.23 -44.56
CA VAL A 858 -32.05 -17.38 -45.83
C VAL A 858 -33.08 -17.44 -46.97
N PRO A 859 -32.97 -16.54 -47.97
CA PRO A 859 -33.86 -16.52 -49.12
C PRO A 859 -33.50 -17.63 -50.11
N TRP A 860 -33.79 -18.88 -49.74
CA TRP A 860 -33.82 -20.03 -50.65
C TRP A 860 -35.27 -20.39 -51.03
N GLN A 861 -35.44 -21.30 -51.98
CA GLN A 861 -36.76 -21.86 -52.33
C GLN A 861 -36.80 -23.34 -51.94
N PRO A 862 -37.61 -23.76 -50.94
CA PRO A 862 -38.44 -22.93 -50.04
C PRO A 862 -37.59 -22.03 -49.13
N THR A 863 -38.18 -20.97 -48.55
CA THR A 863 -37.44 -20.06 -47.64
C THR A 863 -37.04 -20.84 -46.39
N ILE A 864 -35.81 -20.67 -45.93
CA ILE A 864 -35.28 -21.45 -44.81
C ILE A 864 -34.88 -20.48 -43.70
N ALA A 865 -35.23 -20.78 -42.46
CA ALA A 865 -34.72 -20.08 -41.29
C ALA A 865 -33.76 -21.01 -40.51
N PHE A 866 -32.53 -20.57 -40.31
CA PHE A 866 -31.58 -21.28 -39.45
C PHE A 866 -31.72 -20.80 -38.00
N ASP A 867 -32.06 -21.70 -37.08
CA ASP A 867 -32.09 -21.41 -35.65
C ASP A 867 -30.70 -21.63 -35.04
N VAL A 868 -30.02 -20.54 -34.72
CA VAL A 868 -28.67 -20.56 -34.13
C VAL A 868 -28.66 -21.16 -32.73
N LYS A 869 -29.79 -21.09 -32.00
CA LYS A 869 -29.91 -21.59 -30.62
C LYS A 869 -30.02 -23.12 -30.59
N LEU A 870 -30.86 -23.65 -31.48
CA LEU A 870 -31.16 -25.08 -31.56
C LEU A 870 -30.34 -25.83 -32.61
N TRP A 871 -29.56 -25.11 -33.43
CA TRP A 871 -28.80 -25.65 -34.57
C TRP A 871 -29.67 -26.46 -35.54
N ILE A 872 -30.92 -26.03 -35.73
CA ILE A 872 -31.87 -26.66 -36.66
C ILE A 872 -32.23 -25.74 -37.81
N VAL A 873 -32.59 -26.37 -38.92
CA VAL A 873 -33.07 -25.70 -40.12
C VAL A 873 -34.59 -25.82 -40.17
N VAL A 874 -35.30 -24.70 -40.12
CA VAL A 874 -36.77 -24.64 -40.19
C VAL A 874 -37.18 -24.20 -41.58
N GLN A 875 -37.97 -25.04 -42.28
CA GLN A 875 -38.53 -24.69 -43.59
C GLN A 875 -39.73 -23.74 -43.41
N ASN A 876 -39.74 -22.67 -44.20
CA ASN A 876 -40.72 -21.59 -44.14
C ASN A 876 -41.30 -21.27 -45.52
N ASP A 877 -42.63 -21.18 -45.61
CA ASP A 877 -43.34 -20.74 -46.81
C ASP A 877 -43.72 -19.27 -46.65
N SER A 878 -42.78 -18.38 -47.02
CA SER A 878 -42.86 -16.91 -47.16
C SER A 878 -42.85 -16.03 -45.88
N HIS A 879 -41.88 -15.09 -45.84
CA HIS A 879 -41.67 -13.84 -45.07
C HIS A 879 -42.27 -13.59 -43.65
N PHE A 880 -42.96 -14.55 -43.04
CA PHE A 880 -43.62 -14.40 -41.74
C PHE A 880 -43.60 -15.75 -41.01
N ILE A 881 -42.88 -15.85 -39.89
CA ILE A 881 -42.79 -17.11 -39.14
C ILE A 881 -44.06 -17.31 -38.29
N HIS A 882 -44.99 -18.14 -38.76
CA HIS A 882 -46.15 -18.58 -37.99
C HIS A 882 -45.77 -19.75 -37.07
N ILE A 883 -45.41 -19.47 -35.82
CA ILE A 883 -45.14 -20.54 -34.84
C ILE A 883 -46.47 -20.98 -34.22
N LYS A 884 -47.00 -22.13 -34.67
CA LYS A 884 -48.14 -22.77 -33.99
C LYS A 884 -47.70 -23.26 -32.61
N ALA A 885 -48.37 -22.82 -31.55
CA ALA A 885 -48.18 -23.40 -30.23
C ALA A 885 -48.60 -24.89 -30.25
N PRO A 886 -47.85 -25.80 -29.61
CA PRO A 886 -48.26 -27.20 -29.52
C PRO A 886 -49.53 -27.30 -28.67
N THR A 887 -50.63 -27.74 -29.28
CA THR A 887 -51.87 -28.05 -28.57
C THR A 887 -51.69 -29.37 -27.83
N PHE A 888 -51.31 -29.32 -26.55
CA PHE A 888 -51.56 -30.44 -25.66
C PHE A 888 -53.06 -30.45 -25.37
N VAL A 889 -53.80 -31.29 -26.11
CA VAL A 889 -55.23 -31.48 -25.89
C VAL A 889 -55.42 -32.03 -24.47
N LYS A 890 -55.84 -31.19 -23.52
CA LYS A 890 -56.52 -31.67 -22.32
C LYS A 890 -57.82 -32.31 -22.80
N ARG A 891 -57.85 -33.63 -22.85
CA ARG A 891 -58.99 -34.43 -23.32
C ARG A 891 -60.24 -34.04 -22.53
N ALA A 892 -61.11 -33.27 -23.16
CA ALA A 892 -62.46 -33.05 -22.67
C ALA A 892 -63.23 -34.39 -22.76
N THR A 893 -63.94 -34.71 -21.70
CA THR A 893 -64.78 -35.91 -21.56
C THR A 893 -65.95 -35.85 -22.52
N THR A 894 -65.79 -36.40 -23.72
CA THR A 894 -66.91 -36.87 -24.56
C THR A 894 -66.53 -38.19 -25.22
N ALA A 895 -67.40 -39.17 -25.04
CA ALA A 895 -67.24 -40.55 -25.48
C ALA A 895 -66.97 -40.62 -26.99
N ILE A 896 -65.79 -41.12 -27.35
CA ILE A 896 -65.40 -41.56 -28.69
C ILE A 896 -64.79 -42.94 -28.52
N GLU A 897 -65.21 -43.87 -29.39
CA GLU A 897 -64.72 -45.25 -29.51
C GLU A 897 -63.18 -45.36 -29.37
N PRO A 898 -62.67 -46.50 -28.85
CA PRO A 898 -61.27 -46.65 -28.47
C PRO A 898 -60.39 -46.76 -29.72
N THR A 899 -60.02 -45.62 -30.29
CA THR A 899 -58.93 -45.54 -31.26
C THR A 899 -57.61 -45.50 -30.50
N ARG A 900 -57.00 -46.68 -30.45
CA ARG A 900 -55.57 -46.98 -30.27
C ARG A 900 -54.91 -46.24 -29.10
N GLU A 901 -54.82 -46.94 -27.97
CA GLU A 901 -53.83 -46.63 -26.94
C GLU A 901 -52.48 -46.39 -27.61
N LEU A 902 -51.93 -45.18 -27.45
CA LEU A 902 -50.54 -44.93 -27.77
C LEU A 902 -49.74 -45.69 -26.72
N THR A 903 -49.49 -46.98 -26.98
CA THR A 903 -48.69 -47.83 -26.10
C THR A 903 -47.37 -47.13 -25.91
N TRP A 904 -47.08 -46.68 -24.69
CA TRP A 904 -45.77 -46.21 -24.29
C TRP A 904 -44.80 -47.37 -24.55
N THR A 905 -44.11 -47.33 -25.69
CA THR A 905 -43.24 -48.42 -26.11
C THR A 905 -41.96 -48.37 -25.28
N TRP A 906 -41.32 -49.52 -25.06
CA TRP A 906 -39.99 -49.58 -24.46
C TRP A 906 -38.99 -48.65 -25.18
N ARG A 907 -39.19 -48.41 -26.49
CA ARG A 907 -38.42 -47.45 -27.30
C ARG A 907 -38.61 -46.00 -26.85
N SER A 908 -39.83 -45.61 -26.45
CA SER A 908 -40.09 -44.27 -25.90
C SER A 908 -39.51 -44.09 -24.50
N THR A 909 -39.59 -45.11 -23.64
CA THR A 909 -38.89 -45.10 -22.33
C THR A 909 -37.37 -45.07 -22.50
N ALA A 910 -36.83 -45.84 -23.45
CA ALA A 910 -35.41 -45.86 -23.76
C ALA A 910 -34.95 -44.52 -24.35
N ALA A 911 -35.72 -43.88 -25.21
CA ALA A 911 -35.39 -42.55 -25.76
C ALA A 911 -35.37 -41.47 -24.67
N VAL A 912 -36.34 -41.47 -23.75
CA VAL A 912 -36.33 -40.56 -22.58
C VAL A 912 -35.15 -40.88 -21.65
N GLY A 913 -34.88 -42.17 -21.41
CA GLY A 913 -33.73 -42.61 -20.61
C GLY A 913 -32.38 -42.20 -21.20
N VAL A 914 -32.21 -42.35 -22.52
CA VAL A 914 -31.01 -41.91 -23.25
C VAL A 914 -30.91 -40.39 -23.25
N GLY A 915 -32.02 -39.67 -23.43
CA GLY A 915 -32.05 -38.21 -23.33
C GLY A 915 -31.65 -37.71 -21.94
N LEU A 916 -32.16 -38.34 -20.88
CA LEU A 916 -31.82 -38.01 -19.50
C LEU A 916 -30.35 -38.37 -19.20
N ALA A 917 -29.88 -39.52 -19.68
CA ALA A 917 -28.47 -39.92 -19.59
C ALA A 917 -27.54 -38.92 -20.32
N TYR A 918 -27.93 -38.43 -21.49
CA TYR A 918 -27.18 -37.40 -22.23
C TYR A 918 -27.11 -36.09 -21.43
N VAL A 919 -28.21 -35.64 -20.82
CA VAL A 919 -28.21 -34.46 -19.94
C VAL A 919 -27.30 -34.67 -18.72
N CYS A 920 -27.37 -35.83 -18.08
CA CYS A 920 -26.49 -36.16 -16.96
C CYS A 920 -25.02 -36.23 -17.38
N LEU A 921 -24.70 -36.84 -18.53
CA LEU A 921 -23.34 -36.97 -19.04
C LEU A 921 -22.76 -35.62 -19.46
N THR A 922 -23.55 -34.75 -20.09
CA THR A 922 -23.12 -33.39 -20.43
C THR A 922 -22.88 -32.55 -19.18
N ALA A 923 -23.77 -32.61 -18.19
CA ALA A 923 -23.57 -31.94 -16.90
C ALA A 923 -22.32 -32.47 -16.17
N THR A 924 -22.13 -33.79 -16.12
CA THR A 924 -20.95 -34.43 -15.52
C THR A 924 -19.68 -34.08 -16.29
N GLY A 925 -19.75 -34.02 -17.62
CA GLY A 925 -18.65 -33.60 -18.49
C GLY A 925 -18.23 -32.16 -18.23
N SER A 926 -19.18 -31.24 -18.05
CA SER A 926 -18.88 -29.85 -17.66
C SER A 926 -18.24 -29.74 -16.27
N ILE A 927 -18.74 -30.49 -15.28
CA ILE A 927 -18.15 -30.53 -13.94
C ILE A 927 -16.73 -31.13 -13.98
N SER A 928 -16.55 -32.22 -14.75
CA SER A 928 -15.26 -32.88 -14.95
C SER A 928 -14.25 -31.94 -15.62
N TYR A 929 -14.67 -31.19 -16.65
CA TYR A 929 -13.83 -30.17 -17.29
C TYR A 929 -13.34 -29.13 -16.28
N ILE A 930 -14.22 -28.61 -15.42
CA ILE A 930 -13.83 -27.66 -14.37
C ILE A 930 -12.79 -28.30 -13.43
N ALA A 931 -13.02 -29.52 -12.95
CA ALA A 931 -12.11 -30.23 -12.04
C ALA A 931 -10.74 -30.55 -12.67
N VAL A 932 -10.69 -30.87 -13.96
CA VAL A 932 -9.43 -31.12 -14.68
C VAL A 932 -8.69 -29.81 -14.97
N SER A 933 -9.42 -28.77 -15.37
CA SER A 933 -8.85 -27.47 -15.70
C SER A 933 -8.36 -26.68 -14.49
N SER A 934 -8.93 -26.91 -13.29
CA SER A 934 -8.54 -26.20 -12.07
C SER A 934 -7.09 -26.41 -11.67
N VAL A 935 -6.47 -27.53 -12.07
CA VAL A 935 -5.06 -27.79 -11.80
C VAL A 935 -4.19 -26.92 -12.69
N ASN A 936 -4.49 -26.85 -14.00
CA ASN A 936 -3.76 -26.00 -14.93
C ASN A 936 -3.97 -24.51 -14.62
N PHE A 937 -5.20 -24.09 -14.34
CA PHE A 937 -5.55 -22.69 -14.00
C PHE A 937 -5.27 -22.31 -12.54
N ALA A 938 -4.48 -23.11 -11.80
CA ALA A 938 -4.10 -22.79 -10.43
C ALA A 938 -3.06 -21.65 -10.33
N ASN A 939 -2.42 -21.30 -11.44
CA ASN A 939 -1.44 -20.22 -11.54
C ASN A 939 -1.50 -19.58 -12.94
N ASP A 940 -0.96 -18.37 -13.05
CA ASP A 940 -1.00 -17.57 -14.28
C ASP A 940 -0.13 -18.15 -15.41
N PHE A 941 0.78 -19.08 -15.09
CA PHE A 941 1.58 -19.81 -16.09
C PHE A 941 0.82 -20.95 -16.77
N ASN A 942 -0.41 -21.24 -16.34
CA ASN A 942 -1.18 -22.41 -16.76
C ASN A 942 -0.45 -23.75 -16.51
N TRP A 943 0.41 -23.82 -15.48
CA TRP A 943 1.30 -24.94 -15.21
C TRP A 943 0.85 -25.75 -14.00
N ALA A 944 0.22 -26.91 -14.24
CA ALA A 944 -0.38 -27.77 -13.22
C ALA A 944 0.45 -28.08 -11.96
N THR A 945 1.77 -28.24 -12.08
CA THR A 945 2.63 -28.67 -10.97
C THR A 945 3.51 -27.55 -10.41
N PHE A 946 3.36 -26.31 -10.90
CA PHE A 946 4.14 -25.19 -10.42
C PHE A 946 3.88 -24.95 -8.92
N ASN A 947 4.96 -24.79 -8.17
CA ASN A 947 4.91 -24.57 -6.73
C ASN A 947 5.94 -23.50 -6.35
N LEU A 948 5.48 -22.42 -5.74
CA LEU A 948 6.32 -21.31 -5.28
C LEU A 948 7.42 -21.77 -4.32
N THR A 949 7.19 -22.73 -3.43
CA THR A 949 8.20 -23.11 -2.43
C THR A 949 9.32 -23.99 -3.00
N GLY A 950 9.06 -24.71 -4.08
CA GLY A 950 10.04 -25.60 -4.73
C GLY A 950 10.59 -25.02 -6.02
N HIS A 951 9.70 -24.84 -7.00
CA HIS A 951 10.07 -24.45 -8.37
C HIS A 951 10.69 -23.05 -8.41
N HIS A 952 10.18 -22.10 -7.63
CA HIS A 952 10.75 -20.74 -7.60
C HIS A 952 12.16 -20.74 -7.02
N VAL A 953 12.39 -21.47 -5.93
CA VAL A 953 13.73 -21.61 -5.31
C VAL A 953 14.69 -22.34 -6.24
N ALA A 954 14.23 -23.41 -6.91
CA ALA A 954 15.03 -24.14 -7.88
C ALA A 954 15.42 -23.26 -9.08
N MET A 955 14.49 -22.45 -9.60
CA MET A 955 14.76 -21.46 -10.65
C MET A 955 15.76 -20.41 -10.19
N ALA A 956 15.53 -19.78 -9.03
CA ALA A 956 16.42 -18.75 -8.49
C ALA A 956 17.84 -19.27 -8.26
N ASN A 957 17.97 -20.44 -7.63
CA ASN A 957 19.27 -21.08 -7.40
C ASN A 957 19.96 -21.43 -8.73
N TRP A 958 19.20 -21.96 -9.69
CA TRP A 958 19.76 -22.30 -11.00
C TRP A 958 20.27 -21.05 -11.73
N PHE A 959 19.50 -19.95 -11.78
CA PHE A 959 19.93 -18.69 -12.38
C PHE A 959 21.14 -18.09 -11.67
N ASN A 960 21.13 -18.05 -10.33
CA ASN A 960 22.26 -17.59 -9.54
C ASN A 960 23.53 -18.42 -9.82
N GLU A 961 23.39 -19.74 -9.88
CA GLU A 961 24.50 -20.63 -10.20
C GLU A 961 25.03 -20.39 -11.63
N GLN A 962 24.17 -20.23 -12.64
CA GLN A 962 24.62 -19.95 -14.01
C GLN A 962 25.32 -18.59 -14.13
N LEU A 963 24.78 -17.55 -13.48
CA LEU A 963 25.35 -16.20 -13.44
C LEU A 963 26.73 -16.19 -12.78
N VAL A 964 26.86 -16.81 -11.61
CA VAL A 964 28.13 -16.88 -10.87
C VAL A 964 29.17 -17.71 -11.61
N LEU A 965 28.75 -18.79 -12.28
CA LEU A 965 29.66 -19.70 -12.98
C LEU A 965 29.91 -19.33 -14.45
N GLY A 966 29.28 -18.26 -14.96
CA GLY A 966 29.42 -17.81 -16.34
C GLY A 966 29.04 -18.87 -17.39
N ARG A 967 28.11 -19.77 -17.05
CA ARG A 967 27.74 -20.92 -17.88
C ARG A 967 26.63 -20.56 -18.87
N THR A 968 26.78 -20.95 -20.13
CA THR A 968 25.75 -20.83 -21.18
C THR A 968 25.20 -22.22 -21.53
N LEU A 969 24.22 -22.69 -20.77
CA LEU A 969 23.47 -23.91 -21.14
C LEU A 969 22.25 -23.51 -21.99
N PRO A 970 22.00 -24.19 -23.13
CA PRO A 970 20.94 -23.77 -24.05
C PRO A 970 19.52 -24.12 -23.59
N GLU A 971 19.30 -25.19 -22.80
CA GLU A 971 17.96 -25.60 -22.34
C GLU A 971 18.00 -26.32 -20.97
N PHE A 972 17.12 -25.92 -20.04
CA PHE A 972 16.89 -26.58 -18.75
C PHE A 972 15.39 -26.79 -18.51
N ARG A 973 14.99 -28.00 -18.09
CA ARG A 973 13.59 -28.37 -17.83
C ARG A 973 13.23 -28.21 -16.36
N PHE A 974 12.43 -27.18 -16.05
CA PHE A 974 11.96 -26.93 -14.69
C PHE A 974 10.76 -27.79 -14.27
N ASP A 975 10.14 -28.54 -15.20
CA ASP A 975 9.01 -29.43 -14.93
C ASP A 975 9.41 -30.79 -14.34
N GLU A 976 10.71 -31.00 -14.11
CA GLU A 976 11.20 -32.23 -13.51
C GLU A 976 10.89 -32.31 -12.00
N PRO A 977 10.51 -33.50 -11.47
CA PRO A 977 10.15 -33.66 -10.06
C PRO A 977 11.22 -33.20 -9.07
N ARG A 978 12.50 -33.15 -9.45
CA ARG A 978 13.59 -32.66 -8.61
C ARG A 978 13.46 -31.17 -8.24
N CYS A 979 12.85 -30.37 -9.12
CA CYS A 979 12.60 -28.94 -8.89
C CYS A 979 11.39 -28.69 -8.00
N SER A 980 10.54 -29.70 -7.78
CA SER A 980 9.30 -29.60 -7.00
C SER A 980 9.45 -30.00 -5.52
N ARG A 981 10.55 -30.67 -5.14
CA ARG A 981 10.73 -31.21 -3.79
C ARG A 981 11.14 -30.12 -2.80
N HIS A 982 10.40 -30.02 -1.69
CA HIS A 982 10.76 -29.22 -0.54
C HIS A 982 12.21 -29.52 -0.13
N PRO A 983 13.08 -28.51 0.09
CA PRO A 983 14.34 -28.73 0.77
C PRO A 983 14.02 -29.02 2.24
N GLY A 984 13.72 -30.29 2.53
CA GLY A 984 13.89 -30.79 3.88
C GLY A 984 15.35 -30.61 4.24
N TRP A 985 15.60 -29.82 5.29
CA TRP A 985 16.88 -29.67 5.95
C TRP A 985 17.62 -31.03 6.05
N HIS A 986 18.61 -31.22 5.17
CA HIS A 986 19.73 -32.12 5.40
C HIS A 986 20.97 -31.48 4.80
N PRO A 987 21.89 -30.94 5.63
CA PRO A 987 23.19 -30.48 5.15
C PRO A 987 24.02 -31.73 4.84
N GLY A 988 23.90 -32.18 3.59
CA GLY A 988 24.59 -33.35 3.05
C GLY A 988 25.42 -33.01 1.82
N PHE A 989 26.00 -31.81 1.72
CA PHE A 989 27.03 -31.54 0.72
C PHE A 989 28.32 -32.22 1.15
N ARG A 990 28.48 -33.50 0.77
CA ARG A 990 29.81 -34.12 0.68
C ARG A 990 30.56 -33.44 -0.46
N TRP A 991 31.50 -32.58 -0.09
CA TRP A 991 32.64 -32.26 -0.94
C TRP A 991 33.41 -33.56 -1.24
N ASN A 992 33.16 -34.15 -2.41
CA ASN A 992 34.11 -35.11 -2.96
C ASN A 992 35.29 -34.34 -3.52
N ARG A 993 36.44 -34.47 -2.85
CA ARG A 993 37.76 -34.12 -3.41
C ARG A 993 37.97 -34.91 -4.70
N HIS A 994 38.22 -34.20 -5.79
CA HIS A 994 39.29 -34.53 -6.72
C HIS A 994 39.93 -33.24 -7.22
#